data_AF-A0A1K2HQQ4-F1
#
_entry.id   AF-A0A1K2HQQ4-F1
#
_cell.length_a   1.000
_cell.length_b   1.000
_cell.length_c   1.000
_cell.angle_alpha   90.00
_cell.angle_beta   90.00
_cell.angle_gamma   90.00
#
_symmetry.space_group_name_H-M   'P 1'
#
loop_
_entity.id
_entity.type
_entity.pdbx_description
1 polymer ?
#
loop_
_entity_poly.entity_id
_entity_poly.type
_entity_poly.pdbx_seq_one_letter_code
_entity_poly.pdbx_strand_id
1 'polypeptide(L)'
;MNRQVVGIPKLALAGAVLLALSACGGGGGDDPPPTPPTSSVKVAPSLGMFSTGTPVVVRSLAGAQVGSGSIGSDGTATVNIGTHSGPIVVSVSGGGTVNYFNEATGTTENFPAGKTLEAVAPAGSTSVGVTVLSDAVKRKLEAAGGLANANNTAINAANAKVAAVFGLTSAISPPALVGTATPKVDASPAGRYALILAAIASSGAADAKPHEIAESLAQDLSDDKLDGKQGETAVPGVVLANFDSTTFADALVAAATEFADDATKAQIEAEKDLGLIVVEPTPEDVSGADPTLSAGIAAARQAIRDVRISAALADEQLSNTGTALNEAVQLVSDSTRLSIEHFQLIDRAATFLRDLRAGNPEDIAPVNGRWEKRWEPSPGMPGMRCSSSVANTPESITGIKCGYANLQGRNPDAPTEWSRFALTLTPGEAAGAVNWDAFMESSVSGQYDDTATKLFGSTQDGVFTVTETDTSVVASMKGDVPFGFGGEDKHNIDATLNATETLDAAGNASGSGTLVASITRSKGGKTAKIEVLEGSTLSFRDRDEVVFGALKLKASTGVYALAGNLSLGDSAVLPTVFGFSGTLSKGDGVVAEVSTEVTRKAIDQANGLDAGTVSLAAKVVSANGVTIKLALGLDRATAGDDTVTMSLTHELGARKLTLQATLDDGEVSGPVTLTGPDNISVSLSENANGVLIGSIKQGTVEVGTINDSLISFKDGTTESLG
;
A
#
# COMPACT_ATOMS: atom_id res chain seq x y z
N MET A 1 51.68 31.92 24.54
CA MET A 1 52.09 30.97 23.49
C MET A 1 50.81 30.40 22.90
N ASN A 2 50.26 31.05 21.87
CA ASN A 2 50.33 30.66 20.44
C ASN A 2 49.79 29.24 20.20
N ARG A 3 48.85 28.96 19.29
CA ARG A 3 48.23 29.79 18.23
C ARG A 3 47.14 28.96 17.51
N GLN A 4 46.01 29.62 17.18
CA GLN A 4 45.31 29.62 15.86
C GLN A 4 44.69 28.33 15.27
N VAL A 5 43.59 28.28 14.49
CA VAL A 5 42.55 29.23 13.95
C VAL A 5 41.55 28.34 13.13
N VAL A 6 40.21 28.53 13.23
CA VAL A 6 39.23 29.01 12.20
C VAL A 6 39.28 28.27 10.85
N GLY A 7 38.22 27.92 10.11
CA GLY A 7 36.79 28.24 10.09
C GLY A 7 36.26 27.97 8.66
N ILE A 8 34.94 28.02 8.50
CA ILE A 8 34.19 27.84 7.24
C ILE A 8 34.50 28.98 6.24
N PRO A 9 34.45 28.72 4.92
CA PRO A 9 33.92 29.72 4.00
C PRO A 9 32.81 29.19 3.09
N LYS A 10 31.77 30.02 2.96
CA LYS A 10 30.91 30.09 1.78
C LYS A 10 31.68 30.80 0.66
N LEU A 11 31.57 30.32 -0.58
CA LEU A 11 31.89 31.09 -1.78
C LEU A 11 30.71 30.98 -2.75
N ALA A 12 30.16 32.14 -3.11
CA ALA A 12 29.14 32.34 -4.13
C ALA A 12 29.79 32.61 -5.50
N LEU A 13 29.10 32.30 -6.60
CA LEU A 13 29.48 32.78 -7.94
C LEU A 13 28.25 33.07 -8.83
N ALA A 14 27.96 34.37 -8.93
CA ALA A 14 27.71 35.21 -10.13
C ALA A 14 26.62 34.93 -11.19
N GLY A 15 25.94 36.03 -11.58
CA GLY A 15 25.36 36.28 -12.92
C GLY A 15 24.14 37.22 -12.93
N ALA A 16 24.28 38.54 -12.73
CA ALA A 16 24.20 39.64 -13.75
C ALA A 16 22.76 40.05 -14.17
N VAL A 17 22.18 41.22 -13.79
CA VAL A 17 22.38 42.66 -14.17
C VAL A 17 21.48 43.13 -15.34
N LEU A 18 20.66 44.18 -15.08
CA LEU A 18 20.34 45.42 -15.87
C LEU A 18 18.92 45.94 -15.50
N LEU A 19 18.73 46.99 -14.70
CA LEU A 19 18.81 48.45 -14.96
C LEU A 19 17.81 49.02 -16.00
N ALA A 20 16.81 49.77 -15.51
CA ALA A 20 16.54 51.16 -15.92
C ALA A 20 15.62 51.89 -14.92
N LEU A 21 16.18 52.88 -14.22
CA LEU A 21 15.51 53.99 -13.56
C LEU A 21 15.52 55.21 -14.51
N SER A 22 14.45 56.00 -14.54
CA SER A 22 14.41 57.48 -14.66
C SER A 22 12.96 57.90 -14.98
N ALA A 23 12.37 58.99 -14.49
CA ALA A 23 12.73 59.99 -13.50
C ALA A 23 11.46 60.79 -13.13
N CYS A 24 11.46 61.36 -11.92
CA CYS A 24 11.00 62.70 -11.55
C CYS A 24 9.57 63.16 -11.89
N GLY A 25 8.81 63.51 -10.85
CA GLY A 25 7.71 64.46 -10.97
C GLY A 25 6.76 64.42 -9.78
N GLY A 26 6.95 65.32 -8.82
CA GLY A 26 6.01 65.52 -7.73
C GLY A 26 4.65 66.00 -8.23
N GLY A 27 3.61 65.57 -7.51
CA GLY A 27 2.24 66.06 -7.66
C GLY A 27 1.40 65.48 -6.54
N GLY A 28 1.02 66.34 -5.57
CA GLY A 28 -0.01 65.98 -4.61
C GLY A 28 -1.32 65.73 -5.34
N GLY A 29 -1.83 64.51 -5.22
CA GLY A 29 -3.16 64.11 -5.64
C GLY A 29 -3.67 63.19 -4.56
N ASP A 30 -4.83 63.52 -4.01
CA ASP A 30 -5.52 62.78 -2.96
C ASP A 30 -5.53 61.29 -3.29
N ASP A 31 -4.85 60.48 -2.47
CA ASP A 31 -5.04 59.03 -2.50
C ASP A 31 -6.55 58.80 -2.27
N PRO A 32 -7.27 58.17 -3.22
CA PRO A 32 -8.65 57.81 -2.97
C PRO A 32 -8.68 56.97 -1.70
N PRO A 33 -9.67 57.18 -0.80
CA PRO A 33 -9.76 56.43 0.44
C PRO A 33 -9.70 54.93 0.11
N PRO A 34 -9.01 54.10 0.92
CA PRO A 34 -8.87 52.68 0.65
C PRO A 34 -10.25 52.09 0.38
N THR A 35 -10.45 51.60 -0.85
CA THR A 35 -11.70 50.97 -1.26
C THR A 35 -11.98 49.84 -0.27
N PRO A 36 -13.15 49.83 0.41
CA PRO A 36 -13.45 48.79 1.38
C PRO A 36 -13.31 47.42 0.72
N PRO A 37 -12.74 46.41 1.42
CA PRO A 37 -12.58 45.08 0.85
C PRO A 37 -13.95 44.53 0.45
N THR A 38 -14.13 44.28 -0.85
CA THR A 38 -15.35 43.65 -1.37
C THR A 38 -15.19 42.14 -1.36
N SER A 39 -16.22 41.44 -0.88
CA SER A 39 -16.26 39.97 -0.85
C SER A 39 -16.84 39.43 -2.16
N SER A 40 -16.37 38.27 -2.59
CA SER A 40 -16.90 37.55 -3.75
C SER A 40 -17.20 36.10 -3.39
N VAL A 41 -18.14 35.51 -4.15
CA VAL A 41 -18.56 34.12 -4.00
C VAL A 41 -18.47 33.43 -5.35
N LYS A 42 -17.81 32.27 -5.38
CA LYS A 42 -17.76 31.40 -6.55
C LYS A 42 -18.94 30.43 -6.55
N VAL A 43 -19.80 30.53 -7.55
CA VAL A 43 -21.02 29.76 -7.71
C VAL A 43 -20.82 28.70 -8.78
N ALA A 44 -21.14 27.45 -8.46
CA ALA A 44 -21.08 26.31 -9.38
C ALA A 44 -22.45 25.63 -9.44
N PRO A 45 -23.33 26.02 -10.38
CA PRO A 45 -24.60 25.33 -10.56
C PRO A 45 -24.39 23.99 -11.27
N SER A 46 -25.14 22.97 -10.83
CA SER A 46 -25.06 21.65 -11.43
C SER A 46 -26.42 20.94 -11.40
N LEU A 47 -26.98 20.78 -12.61
CA LEU A 47 -27.83 19.67 -13.03
C LEU A 47 -27.08 18.96 -14.17
N GLY A 48 -25.75 18.93 -14.04
CA GLY A 48 -24.78 18.99 -15.12
C GLY A 48 -24.37 20.42 -15.44
N MET A 49 -23.35 20.58 -16.29
CA MET A 49 -22.74 21.88 -16.57
C MET A 49 -23.73 22.82 -17.27
N PHE A 50 -23.99 23.98 -16.66
CA PHE A 50 -24.79 25.03 -17.28
C PHE A 50 -24.03 25.78 -18.38
N SER A 51 -24.77 26.24 -19.39
CA SER A 51 -24.22 27.00 -20.51
C SER A 51 -23.65 28.37 -20.08
N THR A 52 -22.59 28.79 -20.75
CA THR A 52 -22.03 30.15 -20.61
C THR A 52 -23.12 31.22 -20.81
N GLY A 53 -23.11 32.26 -19.97
CA GLY A 53 -24.07 33.36 -20.02
C GLY A 53 -25.33 33.14 -19.17
N THR A 54 -25.49 31.96 -18.55
CA THR A 54 -26.60 31.71 -17.62
C THR A 54 -26.56 32.70 -16.45
N PRO A 55 -27.67 33.39 -16.13
CA PRO A 55 -27.70 34.42 -15.09
C PRO A 55 -27.65 33.83 -13.69
N VAL A 56 -26.83 34.44 -12.83
CA VAL A 56 -26.72 34.11 -11.40
C VAL A 56 -27.02 35.36 -10.58
N VAL A 57 -27.89 35.24 -9.59
CA VAL A 57 -28.25 36.32 -8.67
C VAL A 57 -27.98 35.87 -7.24
N VAL A 58 -27.36 36.75 -6.45
CA VAL A 58 -27.12 36.52 -5.01
C VAL A 58 -27.97 37.51 -4.22
N ARG A 59 -28.74 37.01 -3.26
CA ARG A 59 -29.63 37.76 -2.38
C ARG A 59 -29.26 37.55 -0.92
N SER A 60 -29.58 38.52 -0.08
CA SER A 60 -29.66 38.31 1.37
C SER A 60 -30.86 37.42 1.73
N LEU A 61 -30.90 36.86 2.94
CA LEU A 61 -32.06 36.11 3.43
C LEU A 61 -33.36 36.94 3.46
N ALA A 62 -33.25 38.28 3.55
CA ALA A 62 -34.38 39.20 3.46
C ALA A 62 -34.85 39.46 2.01
N GLY A 63 -34.20 38.85 1.01
CA GLY A 63 -34.58 38.92 -0.41
C GLY A 63 -33.94 40.06 -1.21
N ALA A 64 -33.23 40.99 -0.55
CA ALA A 64 -32.52 42.07 -1.23
C ALA A 64 -31.34 41.52 -2.04
N GLN A 65 -31.24 41.88 -3.32
CA GLN A 65 -30.11 41.49 -4.17
C GLN A 65 -28.83 42.15 -3.67
N VAL A 66 -27.81 41.33 -3.42
CA VAL A 66 -26.48 41.77 -2.95
C VAL A 66 -25.41 41.62 -4.03
N GLY A 67 -25.69 40.84 -5.08
CA GLY A 67 -24.79 40.69 -6.24
C GLY A 67 -25.47 39.98 -7.40
N SER A 68 -24.86 40.05 -8.57
CA SER A 68 -25.25 39.29 -9.77
C SER A 68 -24.06 39.03 -10.68
N GLY A 69 -24.13 37.97 -11.48
CA GLY A 69 -23.12 37.61 -12.47
C GLY A 69 -23.69 36.66 -13.51
N SER A 70 -22.82 36.08 -14.33
CA SER A 70 -23.18 35.06 -15.31
C SER A 70 -22.15 33.93 -15.31
N ILE A 71 -22.61 32.74 -15.70
CA ILE A 71 -21.76 31.54 -15.80
C ILE A 71 -20.74 31.72 -16.92
N GLY A 72 -19.47 31.46 -16.61
CA GLY A 72 -18.34 31.48 -17.53
C GLY A 72 -18.18 30.16 -18.28
N SER A 73 -17.15 30.07 -19.11
CA SER A 73 -16.82 28.87 -19.90
C SER A 73 -16.38 27.67 -19.07
N ASP A 74 -16.00 27.88 -17.81
CA ASP A 74 -15.67 26.82 -16.86
C ASP A 74 -16.90 26.29 -16.10
N GLY A 75 -18.10 26.78 -16.44
CA GLY A 75 -19.35 26.37 -15.81
C GLY A 75 -19.61 27.03 -14.45
N THR A 76 -18.79 27.99 -14.04
CA THR A 76 -18.93 28.70 -12.76
C THR A 76 -19.14 30.21 -12.94
N ALA A 77 -19.69 30.88 -11.93
CA ALA A 77 -19.78 32.34 -11.87
C ALA A 77 -19.07 32.87 -10.63
N THR A 78 -18.31 33.96 -10.77
CA THR A 78 -17.80 34.72 -9.62
C THR A 78 -18.67 35.96 -9.43
N VAL A 79 -19.37 36.05 -8.30
CA VAL A 79 -20.29 37.15 -8.01
C VAL A 79 -19.70 38.02 -6.90
N ASN A 80 -19.55 39.32 -7.16
CA ASN A 80 -19.18 40.29 -6.14
C ASN A 80 -20.43 40.63 -5.30
N ILE A 81 -20.35 40.42 -3.98
CA ILE A 81 -21.43 40.67 -3.02
C ILE A 81 -21.19 41.94 -2.18
N GLY A 82 -20.20 42.74 -2.57
CA GLY A 82 -19.84 43.99 -1.91
C GLY A 82 -19.41 43.77 -0.47
N THR A 83 -20.03 44.50 0.46
CA THR A 83 -19.74 44.45 1.90
C THR A 83 -20.68 43.51 2.67
N HIS A 84 -21.53 42.75 1.96
CA HIS A 84 -22.45 41.81 2.62
C HIS A 84 -21.67 40.70 3.32
N SER A 85 -21.94 40.52 4.62
CA SER A 85 -21.25 39.53 5.47
C SER A 85 -22.21 38.51 6.09
N GLY A 86 -23.52 38.65 5.87
CA GLY A 86 -24.53 37.71 6.36
C GLY A 86 -24.70 36.48 5.45
N PRO A 87 -25.58 35.54 5.82
CA PRO A 87 -25.94 34.43 4.94
C PRO A 87 -26.55 34.93 3.63
N ILE A 88 -26.47 34.09 2.60
CA ILE A 88 -26.90 34.42 1.23
C ILE A 88 -27.77 33.34 0.62
N VAL A 89 -28.62 33.73 -0.31
CA VAL A 89 -29.33 32.86 -1.24
C VAL A 89 -28.72 33.09 -2.62
N VAL A 90 -28.29 32.02 -3.27
CA VAL A 90 -27.78 32.04 -4.64
C VAL A 90 -28.83 31.40 -5.53
N SER A 91 -29.25 32.11 -6.58
CA SER A 91 -30.27 31.63 -7.52
C SER A 91 -29.70 31.60 -8.94
N VAL A 92 -29.97 30.51 -9.64
CA VAL A 92 -29.71 30.35 -11.08
C VAL A 92 -31.04 30.22 -11.80
N SER A 93 -31.28 31.11 -12.78
CA SER A 93 -32.58 31.21 -13.47
C SER A 93 -32.50 30.67 -14.90
N GLY A 94 -33.55 29.94 -15.30
CA GLY A 94 -33.75 29.49 -16.67
C GLY A 94 -34.13 30.60 -17.63
N GLY A 95 -34.03 30.31 -18.92
CA GLY A 95 -34.29 31.26 -20.00
C GLY A 95 -34.17 30.59 -21.37
N GLY A 96 -34.67 31.25 -22.43
CA GLY A 96 -34.74 30.64 -23.77
C GLY A 96 -33.40 30.22 -24.40
N THR A 97 -32.27 30.65 -23.83
CA THR A 97 -30.92 30.30 -24.26
C THR A 97 -30.11 29.59 -23.16
N VAL A 98 -30.72 29.28 -22.02
CA VAL A 98 -30.06 28.63 -20.89
C VAL A 98 -30.20 27.14 -21.06
N ASN A 99 -29.07 26.44 -21.14
CA ASN A 99 -29.05 24.99 -21.22
C ASN A 99 -28.21 24.39 -20.09
N TYR A 100 -28.44 23.13 -19.78
CA TYR A 100 -27.62 22.29 -18.91
C TYR A 100 -27.33 20.95 -19.59
N PHE A 101 -26.27 20.27 -19.18
CA PHE A 101 -25.98 18.91 -19.64
C PHE A 101 -26.79 17.89 -18.84
N ASN A 102 -27.72 17.17 -19.44
CA ASN A 102 -28.48 16.13 -18.76
C ASN A 102 -27.64 14.83 -18.68
N GLU A 103 -27.16 14.48 -17.48
CA GLU A 103 -26.36 13.28 -17.26
C GLU A 103 -27.13 11.96 -17.46
N ALA A 104 -28.46 11.97 -17.32
CA ALA A 104 -29.28 10.78 -17.53
C ALA A 104 -29.37 10.40 -19.01
N THR A 105 -29.33 11.38 -19.92
CA THR A 105 -29.41 11.14 -21.37
C THR A 105 -28.09 11.37 -22.10
N GLY A 106 -27.11 11.98 -21.44
CA GLY A 106 -25.84 12.37 -22.05
C GLY A 106 -25.96 13.53 -23.05
N THR A 107 -27.02 14.34 -22.98
CA THR A 107 -27.31 15.40 -23.96
C THR A 107 -27.62 16.74 -23.31
N THR A 108 -27.32 17.84 -23.99
CA THR A 108 -27.69 19.18 -23.53
C THR A 108 -29.20 19.44 -23.68
N GLU A 109 -29.81 19.96 -22.62
CA GLU A 109 -31.24 20.28 -22.55
C GLU A 109 -31.49 21.73 -22.09
N ASN A 110 -32.64 22.27 -22.45
CA ASN A 110 -33.06 23.63 -22.09
C ASN A 110 -33.50 23.69 -20.61
N PHE A 111 -33.03 24.70 -19.88
CA PHE A 111 -33.57 25.08 -18.59
C PHE A 111 -34.63 26.18 -18.78
N PRO A 112 -35.93 25.83 -18.77
CA PRO A 112 -36.97 26.69 -19.30
C PRO A 112 -37.15 27.97 -18.47
N ALA A 113 -37.62 29.02 -19.14
CA ALA A 113 -37.94 30.29 -18.49
C ALA A 113 -38.97 30.08 -17.37
N GLY A 114 -38.74 30.72 -16.22
CA GLY A 114 -39.59 30.59 -15.03
C GLY A 114 -39.16 29.49 -14.06
N LYS A 115 -38.21 28.62 -14.43
CA LYS A 115 -37.56 27.70 -13.48
C LYS A 115 -36.34 28.34 -12.84
N THR A 116 -36.09 27.99 -11.58
CA THR A 116 -34.96 28.46 -10.78
C THR A 116 -34.40 27.31 -9.96
N LEU A 117 -33.08 27.29 -9.81
CA LEU A 117 -32.37 26.42 -8.88
C LEU A 117 -31.69 27.30 -7.84
N GLU A 118 -31.94 27.05 -6.56
CA GLU A 118 -31.47 27.91 -5.49
C GLU A 118 -30.59 27.16 -4.47
N ALA A 119 -29.75 27.90 -3.76
CA ALA A 119 -28.95 27.40 -2.65
C ALA A 119 -28.91 28.45 -1.55
N VAL A 120 -28.98 28.02 -0.30
CA VAL A 120 -28.78 28.87 0.87
C VAL A 120 -27.42 28.55 1.49
N ALA A 121 -26.59 29.57 1.68
CA ALA A 121 -25.24 29.39 2.20
C ALA A 121 -25.02 30.24 3.47
N PRO A 122 -24.31 29.70 4.49
CA PRO A 122 -24.03 30.43 5.71
C PRO A 122 -23.12 31.63 5.44
N ALA A 123 -23.12 32.59 6.38
CA ALA A 123 -22.23 33.74 6.33
C ALA A 123 -20.76 33.32 6.18
N GLY A 124 -20.01 33.99 5.30
CA GLY A 124 -18.60 33.72 5.03
C GLY A 124 -18.33 32.64 3.97
N SER A 125 -19.37 32.08 3.34
CA SER A 125 -19.19 31.12 2.25
C SER A 125 -18.50 31.76 1.04
N THR A 126 -17.34 31.23 0.66
CA THR A 126 -16.55 31.72 -0.49
C THR A 126 -16.88 30.95 -1.78
N SER A 127 -17.49 29.76 -1.66
CA SER A 127 -17.98 29.00 -2.79
C SER A 127 -19.27 28.25 -2.45
N VAL A 128 -20.17 28.14 -3.43
CA VAL A 128 -21.50 27.55 -3.26
C VAL A 128 -21.83 26.69 -4.48
N GLY A 129 -22.11 25.41 -4.24
CA GLY A 129 -22.76 24.53 -5.21
C GLY A 129 -24.26 24.82 -5.25
N VAL A 130 -24.80 25.04 -6.45
CA VAL A 130 -26.25 25.24 -6.65
C VAL A 130 -26.79 24.01 -7.36
N THR A 131 -27.32 23.07 -6.57
CA THR A 131 -27.73 21.73 -6.98
C THR A 131 -29.14 21.44 -6.47
N VAL A 132 -29.67 20.27 -6.84
CA VAL A 132 -30.93 19.73 -6.29
C VAL A 132 -30.91 19.68 -4.76
N LEU A 133 -29.80 19.22 -4.19
CA LEU A 133 -29.70 19.03 -2.74
C LEU A 133 -29.58 20.37 -2.02
N SER A 134 -28.87 21.35 -2.58
CA SER A 134 -28.84 22.70 -1.98
C SER A 134 -30.19 23.42 -2.06
N ASP A 135 -31.01 23.13 -3.08
CA ASP A 135 -32.38 23.64 -3.20
C ASP A 135 -33.29 23.00 -2.13
N ALA A 136 -33.13 21.70 -1.88
CA ALA A 136 -33.81 21.00 -0.80
C ALA A 136 -33.51 21.61 0.58
N VAL A 137 -32.23 21.96 0.84
CA VAL A 137 -31.83 22.67 2.08
C VAL A 137 -32.58 23.99 2.22
N LYS A 138 -32.70 24.76 1.13
CA LYS A 138 -33.42 26.04 1.13
C LYS A 138 -34.92 25.83 1.40
N ARG A 139 -35.58 24.91 0.71
CA ARG A 139 -37.02 24.62 0.90
C ARG A 139 -37.34 24.16 2.31
N LYS A 140 -36.45 23.35 2.90
CA LYS A 140 -36.54 22.92 4.30
C LYS A 140 -36.52 24.10 5.27
N LEU A 141 -35.61 25.06 5.09
CA LEU A 141 -35.58 26.27 5.92
C LEU A 141 -36.83 27.14 5.74
N GLU A 142 -37.39 27.13 4.53
CA GLU A 142 -38.66 27.79 4.20
C GLU A 142 -39.82 27.17 4.98
N ALA A 143 -39.92 25.84 5.00
CA ALA A 143 -40.93 25.09 5.75
C ALA A 143 -40.79 25.24 7.27
N ALA A 144 -39.56 25.38 7.78
CA ALA A 144 -39.26 25.49 9.22
C ALA A 144 -39.56 26.86 9.85
N GLY A 145 -40.13 27.82 9.11
CA GLY A 145 -40.48 29.15 9.62
C GLY A 145 -40.00 30.33 8.78
N GLY A 146 -39.55 30.07 7.54
CA GLY A 146 -39.16 31.07 6.55
C GLY A 146 -37.69 31.47 6.58
N LEU A 147 -37.12 31.74 5.40
CA LEU A 147 -35.69 32.06 5.21
C LEU A 147 -35.21 33.26 6.03
N ALA A 148 -36.06 34.26 6.25
CA ALA A 148 -35.70 35.47 7.00
C ALA A 148 -35.31 35.19 8.47
N ASN A 149 -35.76 34.06 9.02
CA ASN A 149 -35.47 33.63 10.39
C ASN A 149 -34.29 32.65 10.48
N ALA A 150 -33.75 32.19 9.34
CA ALA A 150 -32.64 31.26 9.31
C ALA A 150 -31.33 31.93 9.74
N ASN A 151 -30.52 31.21 10.53
CA ASN A 151 -29.17 31.60 10.91
C ASN A 151 -28.17 30.52 10.48
N ASN A 152 -26.86 30.75 10.65
CA ASN A 152 -25.82 29.79 10.26
C ASN A 152 -26.03 28.40 10.87
N THR A 153 -26.48 28.31 12.12
CA THR A 153 -26.73 27.03 12.80
C THR A 153 -27.85 26.26 12.11
N ALA A 154 -28.98 26.93 11.83
CA ALA A 154 -30.11 26.32 11.12
C ALA A 154 -29.72 25.90 9.69
N ILE A 155 -28.97 26.75 8.97
CA ILE A 155 -28.48 26.45 7.62
C ILE A 155 -27.56 25.23 7.63
N ASN A 156 -26.60 25.18 8.54
CA ASN A 156 -25.67 24.06 8.65
C ASN A 156 -26.36 22.75 9.06
N ALA A 157 -27.34 22.82 9.97
CA ALA A 157 -28.13 21.67 10.37
C ALA A 157 -28.98 21.12 9.21
N ALA A 158 -29.65 22.01 8.46
CA ALA A 158 -30.40 21.62 7.27
C ALA A 158 -29.49 21.01 6.19
N ASN A 159 -28.32 21.61 5.96
CA ASN A 159 -27.31 21.10 5.04
C ASN A 159 -26.82 19.70 5.41
N ALA A 160 -26.49 19.47 6.69
CA ALA A 160 -26.03 18.18 7.17
C ALA A 160 -27.11 17.09 7.00
N LYS A 161 -28.38 17.40 7.32
CA LYS A 161 -29.50 16.46 7.16
C LYS A 161 -29.71 16.03 5.72
N VAL A 162 -29.76 16.99 4.77
CA VAL A 162 -29.95 16.67 3.35
C VAL A 162 -28.74 15.92 2.79
N ALA A 163 -27.52 16.30 3.18
CA ALA A 163 -26.31 15.62 2.73
C ALA A 163 -26.25 14.15 3.20
N ALA A 164 -26.70 13.90 4.44
CA ALA A 164 -26.67 12.56 5.04
C ALA A 164 -27.50 11.52 4.26
N VAL A 165 -28.63 11.92 3.66
CA VAL A 165 -29.50 11.04 2.86
C VAL A 165 -28.73 10.33 1.75
N PHE A 166 -27.74 11.01 1.14
CA PHE A 166 -26.93 10.48 0.03
C PHE A 166 -25.47 10.20 0.44
N GLY A 167 -25.17 10.13 1.74
CA GLY A 167 -23.81 9.90 2.22
C GLY A 167 -22.80 11.00 1.88
N LEU A 168 -23.27 12.25 1.69
CA LEU A 168 -22.44 13.41 1.41
C LEU A 168 -22.03 14.13 2.70
N THR A 169 -20.90 14.83 2.65
CA THR A 169 -20.45 15.70 3.76
C THR A 169 -21.19 17.05 3.78
N SER A 170 -21.65 17.52 2.62
CA SER A 170 -22.31 18.82 2.46
C SER A 170 -23.08 18.87 1.15
N ALA A 171 -24.33 19.32 1.20
CA ALA A 171 -25.17 19.54 0.03
C ALA A 171 -24.85 20.86 -0.70
N ILE A 172 -24.23 21.84 0.00
CA ILE A 172 -23.90 23.16 -0.57
C ILE A 172 -22.47 23.26 -1.12
N SER A 173 -21.66 22.19 -1.02
CA SER A 173 -20.32 22.16 -1.60
C SER A 173 -20.39 22.08 -3.13
N PRO A 174 -19.50 22.76 -3.88
CA PRO A 174 -19.47 22.63 -5.33
C PRO A 174 -19.17 21.19 -5.79
N PRO A 175 -20.03 20.57 -6.62
CA PRO A 175 -19.70 19.30 -7.28
C PRO A 175 -18.71 19.52 -8.44
N ALA A 176 -18.08 18.45 -8.92
CA ALA A 176 -17.43 18.47 -10.22
C ALA A 176 -18.49 18.69 -11.31
N LEU A 177 -18.20 19.56 -12.29
CA LEU A 177 -19.16 19.89 -13.34
C LEU A 177 -19.00 18.92 -14.51
N VAL A 178 -20.04 18.16 -14.78
CA VAL A 178 -20.09 17.22 -15.91
C VAL A 178 -20.77 17.92 -17.08
N GLY A 179 -20.00 18.26 -18.12
CA GLY A 179 -20.52 18.86 -19.36
C GLY A 179 -20.58 17.90 -20.55
N THR A 180 -19.93 16.75 -20.42
CA THR A 180 -19.75 15.70 -21.43
C THR A 180 -19.28 14.43 -20.73
N ALA A 181 -19.33 13.27 -21.41
CA ALA A 181 -18.78 11.99 -20.88
C ALA A 181 -17.24 12.01 -20.65
N THR A 182 -16.55 13.05 -21.15
CA THR A 182 -15.15 13.32 -20.86
C THR A 182 -14.95 14.81 -20.58
N PRO A 183 -14.07 15.23 -19.66
CA PRO A 183 -13.20 14.40 -18.84
C PRO A 183 -13.98 13.57 -17.82
N LYS A 184 -13.39 12.43 -17.44
CA LYS A 184 -13.93 11.57 -16.39
C LYS A 184 -13.70 12.21 -15.01
N VAL A 185 -14.64 12.04 -14.10
CA VAL A 185 -14.50 12.48 -12.71
C VAL A 185 -13.69 11.46 -11.91
N ASP A 186 -12.94 11.96 -10.94
CA ASP A 186 -12.14 11.16 -10.01
C ASP A 186 -12.92 10.84 -8.72
N ALA A 187 -12.30 10.08 -7.82
CA ALA A 187 -12.87 9.72 -6.52
C ALA A 187 -12.86 10.88 -5.50
N SER A 188 -12.60 12.12 -5.91
CA SER A 188 -12.66 13.27 -5.00
C SER A 188 -14.08 13.48 -4.45
N PRO A 189 -14.24 14.18 -3.30
CA PRO A 189 -15.58 14.50 -2.79
C PRO A 189 -16.45 15.25 -3.80
N ALA A 190 -15.85 16.10 -4.65
CA ALA A 190 -16.56 16.82 -5.70
C ALA A 190 -16.96 15.88 -6.86
N GLY A 191 -16.09 14.95 -7.25
CA GLY A 191 -16.38 13.91 -8.25
C GLY A 191 -17.48 12.96 -7.81
N ARG A 192 -17.41 12.45 -6.57
CA ARG A 192 -18.46 11.60 -5.97
C ARG A 192 -19.80 12.32 -5.90
N TYR A 193 -19.80 13.61 -5.54
CA TYR A 193 -21.03 14.40 -5.54
C TYR A 193 -21.60 14.53 -6.97
N ALA A 194 -20.77 14.74 -7.98
CA ALA A 194 -21.23 14.76 -9.37
C ALA A 194 -21.88 13.42 -9.80
N LEU A 195 -21.31 12.28 -9.39
CA LEU A 195 -21.89 10.96 -9.68
C LEU A 195 -23.23 10.74 -8.96
N ILE A 196 -23.38 11.22 -7.72
CA ILE A 196 -24.65 11.19 -7.00
C ILE A 196 -25.71 12.04 -7.72
N LEU A 197 -25.34 13.23 -8.21
CA LEU A 197 -26.27 14.06 -8.99
C LEU A 197 -26.67 13.39 -10.31
N ALA A 198 -25.73 12.73 -10.99
CA ALA A 198 -26.02 11.96 -12.20
C ALA A 198 -26.94 10.74 -11.92
N ALA A 199 -26.74 10.05 -10.79
CA ALA A 199 -27.62 8.97 -10.34
C ALA A 199 -29.02 9.48 -9.97
N ILE A 200 -29.12 10.64 -9.33
CA ILE A 200 -30.41 11.30 -9.06
C ILE A 200 -31.12 11.64 -10.37
N ALA A 201 -30.39 12.18 -11.36
CA ALA A 201 -30.95 12.54 -12.66
C ALA A 201 -31.54 11.33 -13.41
N SER A 202 -30.98 10.13 -13.23
CA SER A 202 -31.49 8.89 -13.82
C SER A 202 -32.57 8.18 -12.97
N SER A 203 -32.79 8.64 -11.73
CA SER A 203 -33.74 8.03 -10.78
C SER A 203 -35.16 8.59 -10.87
N GLY A 204 -35.44 9.51 -11.79
CA GLY A 204 -36.77 10.08 -11.98
C GLY A 204 -37.81 9.16 -12.61
N ALA A 205 -39.04 9.66 -12.71
CA ALA A 205 -40.07 9.02 -13.53
C ALA A 205 -39.67 8.99 -15.02
N ALA A 206 -40.21 8.04 -15.78
CA ALA A 206 -40.00 7.99 -17.23
C ALA A 206 -40.36 9.34 -17.87
N ASP A 207 -39.47 9.84 -18.74
CA ASP A 207 -39.53 11.13 -19.43
C ASP A 207 -39.37 12.39 -18.55
N ALA A 208 -39.23 12.25 -17.23
CA ALA A 208 -38.98 13.39 -16.34
C ALA A 208 -37.61 14.01 -16.63
N LYS A 209 -37.58 15.34 -16.74
CA LYS A 209 -36.33 16.07 -16.95
C LYS A 209 -35.61 16.27 -15.62
N PRO A 210 -34.25 16.31 -15.59
CA PRO A 210 -33.50 16.49 -14.35
C PRO A 210 -33.94 17.68 -13.50
N HIS A 211 -34.35 18.79 -14.11
CA HIS A 211 -34.87 19.94 -13.37
C HIS A 211 -36.24 19.71 -12.72
N GLU A 212 -37.07 18.81 -13.27
CA GLU A 212 -38.36 18.41 -12.71
C GLU A 212 -38.16 17.41 -11.56
N ILE A 213 -37.25 16.45 -11.77
CA ILE A 213 -36.80 15.53 -10.72
C ILE A 213 -36.22 16.31 -9.56
N ALA A 214 -35.39 17.33 -9.86
CA ALA A 214 -34.79 18.20 -8.89
C ALA A 214 -35.83 18.92 -8.03
N GLU A 215 -36.82 19.54 -8.67
CA GLU A 215 -37.89 20.26 -7.99
C GLU A 215 -38.71 19.33 -7.08
N SER A 216 -39.00 18.13 -7.55
CA SER A 216 -39.79 17.12 -6.84
C SER A 216 -39.01 16.54 -5.65
N LEU A 217 -37.75 16.15 -5.86
CA LEU A 217 -36.88 15.64 -4.81
C LEU A 217 -36.63 16.69 -3.72
N ALA A 218 -36.45 17.96 -4.10
CA ALA A 218 -36.28 19.04 -3.14
C ALA A 218 -37.56 19.34 -2.34
N GLN A 219 -38.75 19.06 -2.90
CA GLN A 219 -40.03 19.15 -2.16
C GLN A 219 -40.20 17.99 -1.19
N ASP A 220 -39.89 16.77 -1.62
CA ASP A 220 -39.94 15.57 -0.77
C ASP A 220 -39.03 15.74 0.45
N LEU A 221 -37.75 16.03 0.23
CA LEU A 221 -36.75 16.24 1.28
C LEU A 221 -37.00 17.47 2.19
N SER A 222 -38.02 18.29 1.91
CA SER A 222 -38.30 19.50 2.69
C SER A 222 -38.93 19.21 4.07
N ASP A 223 -39.49 18.02 4.29
CA ASP A 223 -40.12 17.60 5.54
C ASP A 223 -39.32 16.54 6.34
N ASP A 224 -38.05 16.38 5.99
CA ASP A 224 -37.12 15.40 6.58
C ASP A 224 -37.40 13.96 6.16
N LYS A 225 -38.17 13.74 5.09
CA LYS A 225 -38.45 12.41 4.56
C LYS A 225 -38.19 12.35 3.06
N LEU A 226 -37.90 11.15 2.60
CA LEU A 226 -37.92 10.78 1.20
C LEU A 226 -39.04 9.74 1.06
N ASP A 227 -40.28 10.21 1.13
CA ASP A 227 -41.48 9.36 1.16
C ASP A 227 -42.51 9.72 0.07
N GLY A 228 -42.08 10.56 -0.88
CA GLY A 228 -42.85 11.00 -2.03
C GLY A 228 -43.91 12.01 -1.63
N LYS A 229 -43.76 12.66 -0.47
CA LYS A 229 -44.71 13.63 0.06
C LYS A 229 -43.99 14.84 0.63
N GLN A 230 -44.74 15.93 0.68
CA GLN A 230 -44.40 17.11 1.45
C GLN A 230 -45.46 17.22 2.56
N GLY A 231 -45.10 16.76 3.75
CA GLY A 231 -46.06 16.50 4.83
C GLY A 231 -47.05 15.41 4.40
N GLU A 232 -48.32 15.77 4.27
CA GLU A 232 -49.37 14.83 3.85
C GLU A 232 -49.67 14.88 2.33
N THR A 233 -49.02 15.80 1.60
CA THR A 233 -49.32 16.05 0.18
C THR A 233 -48.37 15.28 -0.71
N ALA A 234 -48.88 14.45 -1.62
CA ALA A 234 -48.04 13.73 -2.58
C ALA A 234 -47.28 14.70 -3.51
N VAL A 235 -45.99 14.45 -3.70
CA VAL A 235 -45.11 15.18 -4.61
C VAL A 235 -45.04 14.43 -5.94
N PRO A 236 -45.53 14.98 -7.06
CA PRO A 236 -45.43 14.34 -8.36
C PRO A 236 -43.98 14.24 -8.83
N GLY A 237 -43.57 13.13 -9.45
CA GLY A 237 -42.28 13.03 -10.16
C GLY A 237 -41.14 12.30 -9.42
N VAL A 238 -41.25 12.08 -8.10
CA VAL A 238 -40.34 11.20 -7.36
C VAL A 238 -40.84 9.75 -7.46
N VAL A 239 -39.99 8.85 -7.97
CA VAL A 239 -40.25 7.41 -7.95
C VAL A 239 -39.49 6.81 -6.78
N LEU A 240 -40.15 6.62 -5.64
CA LEU A 240 -39.49 6.16 -4.40
C LEU A 240 -38.76 4.83 -4.54
N ALA A 241 -39.28 3.93 -5.39
CA ALA A 241 -38.62 2.67 -5.69
C ALA A 241 -37.23 2.85 -6.36
N ASN A 242 -36.92 4.03 -6.89
CA ASN A 242 -35.61 4.33 -7.47
C ASN A 242 -34.62 4.87 -6.42
N PHE A 243 -35.09 5.20 -5.21
CA PHE A 243 -34.29 5.74 -4.11
C PHE A 243 -34.15 4.76 -2.95
N ASP A 244 -34.49 3.48 -3.12
CA ASP A 244 -34.02 2.45 -2.20
C ASP A 244 -32.52 2.21 -2.38
N SER A 245 -31.87 1.66 -1.36
CA SER A 245 -30.40 1.51 -1.35
C SER A 245 -29.88 0.62 -2.49
N THR A 246 -30.64 -0.38 -2.94
CA THR A 246 -30.22 -1.27 -4.03
C THR A 246 -30.38 -0.60 -5.39
N THR A 247 -31.56 -0.04 -5.66
CA THR A 247 -31.86 0.59 -6.95
C THR A 247 -31.02 1.87 -7.15
N PHE A 248 -30.80 2.63 -6.08
CA PHE A 248 -29.92 3.80 -6.15
C PHE A 248 -28.45 3.42 -6.34
N ALA A 249 -27.99 2.31 -5.75
CA ALA A 249 -26.64 1.79 -6.00
C ALA A 249 -26.44 1.36 -7.46
N ASP A 250 -27.45 0.75 -8.09
CA ASP A 250 -27.45 0.45 -9.52
C ASP A 250 -27.34 1.72 -10.36
N ALA A 251 -28.11 2.77 -10.03
CA ALA A 251 -28.04 4.06 -10.70
C ALA A 251 -26.66 4.73 -10.53
N LEU A 252 -26.03 4.60 -9.36
CA LEU A 252 -24.71 5.14 -9.09
C LEU A 252 -23.61 4.39 -9.86
N VAL A 253 -23.69 3.07 -9.98
CA VAL A 253 -22.77 2.28 -10.83
C VAL A 253 -22.93 2.64 -12.31
N ALA A 254 -24.17 2.85 -12.77
CA ALA A 254 -24.42 3.31 -14.14
C ALA A 254 -23.80 4.69 -14.39
N ALA A 255 -23.98 5.63 -13.46
CA ALA A 255 -23.33 6.94 -13.52
C ALA A 255 -21.79 6.84 -13.50
N ALA A 256 -21.23 5.98 -12.64
CA ALA A 256 -19.78 5.76 -12.56
C ALA A 256 -19.22 5.18 -13.86
N THR A 257 -19.94 4.24 -14.49
CA THR A 257 -19.56 3.67 -15.78
C THR A 257 -19.46 4.74 -16.86
N GLU A 258 -20.42 5.68 -16.88
CA GLU A 258 -20.48 6.70 -17.92
C GLU A 258 -19.58 7.91 -17.65
N PHE A 259 -19.35 8.29 -16.40
CA PHE A 259 -18.70 9.57 -16.06
C PHE A 259 -17.43 9.45 -15.21
N ALA A 260 -17.15 8.31 -14.57
CA ALA A 260 -15.97 8.15 -13.70
C ALA A 260 -14.77 7.51 -14.41
N ASP A 261 -13.57 7.73 -13.86
CA ASP A 261 -12.38 6.99 -14.27
C ASP A 261 -12.44 5.51 -13.82
N ASP A 262 -11.60 4.65 -14.40
CA ASP A 262 -11.66 3.19 -14.15
C ASP A 262 -11.46 2.84 -12.67
N ALA A 263 -10.63 3.60 -11.96
CA ALA A 263 -10.36 3.37 -10.53
C ALA A 263 -11.58 3.72 -9.67
N THR A 264 -12.21 4.87 -9.94
CA THR A 264 -13.41 5.34 -9.26
C THR A 264 -14.61 4.45 -9.56
N LYS A 265 -14.73 3.97 -10.81
CA LYS A 265 -15.75 3.00 -11.19
C LYS A 265 -15.60 1.70 -10.40
N ALA A 266 -14.41 1.11 -10.37
CA ALA A 266 -14.15 -0.12 -9.62
C ALA A 266 -14.46 0.05 -8.13
N GLN A 267 -14.13 1.21 -7.55
CA GLN A 267 -14.49 1.54 -6.17
C GLN A 267 -16.01 1.53 -5.94
N ILE A 268 -16.80 2.14 -6.81
CA ILE A 268 -18.26 2.21 -6.67
C ILE A 268 -18.91 0.83 -6.87
N GLU A 269 -18.39 0.01 -7.79
CA GLU A 269 -18.82 -1.38 -7.97
C GLU A 269 -18.56 -2.20 -6.70
N ALA A 270 -17.37 -2.07 -6.09
CA ALA A 270 -17.06 -2.73 -4.82
C ALA A 270 -17.95 -2.22 -3.67
N GLU A 271 -18.21 -0.91 -3.58
CA GLU A 271 -19.12 -0.34 -2.58
C GLU A 271 -20.55 -0.90 -2.73
N LYS A 272 -21.02 -1.10 -3.95
CA LYS A 272 -22.31 -1.75 -4.23
C LYS A 272 -22.31 -3.20 -3.78
N ASP A 273 -21.32 -3.99 -4.19
CA ASP A 273 -21.26 -5.42 -3.87
C ASP A 273 -21.17 -5.69 -2.36
N LEU A 274 -20.59 -4.74 -1.62
CA LEU A 274 -20.52 -4.75 -0.16
C LEU A 274 -21.72 -4.10 0.56
N GLY A 275 -22.73 -3.61 -0.18
CA GLY A 275 -23.91 -2.98 0.40
C GLY A 275 -23.63 -1.66 1.14
N LEU A 276 -22.59 -0.92 0.74
CA LEU A 276 -22.15 0.32 1.41
C LEU A 276 -22.87 1.58 0.91
N ILE A 277 -23.53 1.49 -0.24
CA ILE A 277 -24.35 2.58 -0.78
C ILE A 277 -25.71 2.52 -0.08
N VAL A 278 -25.87 3.36 0.93
CA VAL A 278 -27.11 3.46 1.72
C VAL A 278 -27.78 4.79 1.42
N VAL A 279 -29.05 4.73 1.06
CA VAL A 279 -29.94 5.89 1.06
C VAL A 279 -30.77 5.81 2.34
N GLU A 280 -30.69 6.83 3.18
CA GLU A 280 -31.49 6.93 4.42
C GLU A 280 -32.77 7.74 4.16
N PRO A 281 -33.94 7.09 3.92
CA PRO A 281 -35.16 7.78 3.51
C PRO A 281 -35.86 8.57 4.63
N THR A 282 -35.39 8.44 5.88
CA THR A 282 -35.94 9.17 7.03
C THR A 282 -34.82 9.44 8.04
N PRO A 283 -34.09 10.57 7.93
CA PRO A 283 -33.21 11.01 9.00
C PRO A 283 -34.06 11.34 10.24
N GLU A 284 -34.07 10.49 11.26
CA GLU A 284 -34.82 10.76 12.49
C GLU A 284 -34.31 12.05 13.17
N ASP A 285 -35.26 12.91 13.55
CA ASP A 285 -34.98 14.21 14.14
C ASP A 285 -34.49 14.05 15.59
N VAL A 286 -33.17 14.14 15.80
CA VAL A 286 -32.55 14.10 17.14
C VAL A 286 -32.75 15.42 17.92
N SER A 287 -33.79 16.20 17.61
CA SER A 287 -33.99 17.59 18.08
C SER A 287 -34.19 17.73 19.60
N GLY A 288 -34.24 16.63 20.35
CA GLY A 288 -34.18 16.60 21.82
C GLY A 288 -32.81 16.29 22.43
N ALA A 289 -31.80 15.94 21.64
CA ALA A 289 -30.47 15.54 22.14
C ALA A 289 -29.47 16.70 22.19
N ASP A 290 -28.57 16.61 23.16
CA ASP A 290 -27.39 17.44 23.30
C ASP A 290 -26.65 17.58 21.94
N PRO A 291 -26.37 18.80 21.43
CA PRO A 291 -25.65 19.00 20.17
C PRO A 291 -24.29 18.31 20.10
N THR A 292 -23.68 17.96 21.25
CA THR A 292 -22.46 17.13 21.24
C THR A 292 -22.75 15.66 20.95
N LEU A 293 -23.91 15.14 21.38
CA LEU A 293 -24.31 13.76 21.14
C LEU A 293 -24.68 13.54 19.67
N SER A 294 -25.40 14.46 19.04
CA SER A 294 -25.75 14.38 17.62
C SER A 294 -24.52 14.50 16.70
N ALA A 295 -23.58 15.38 17.04
CA ALA A 295 -22.28 15.45 16.36
C ALA A 295 -21.48 14.14 16.53
N GLY A 296 -21.49 13.54 17.73
CA GLY A 296 -20.83 12.27 18.02
C GLY A 296 -21.44 11.08 17.25
N ILE A 297 -22.76 11.02 17.10
CA ILE A 297 -23.45 9.99 16.33
C ILE A 297 -23.13 10.12 14.83
N ALA A 298 -23.19 11.34 14.28
CA ALA A 298 -22.83 11.58 12.88
C ALA A 298 -21.36 11.19 12.60
N ALA A 299 -20.44 11.53 13.51
CA ALA A 299 -19.04 11.13 13.43
C ALA A 299 -18.86 9.60 13.54
N ALA A 300 -19.62 8.93 14.42
CA ALA A 300 -19.57 7.48 14.57
C ALA A 300 -20.02 6.74 13.28
N ARG A 301 -21.14 7.14 12.68
CA ARG A 301 -21.61 6.57 11.40
C ARG A 301 -20.59 6.79 10.28
N GLN A 302 -20.00 7.98 10.22
CA GLN A 302 -18.95 8.27 9.23
C GLN A 302 -17.71 7.41 9.46
N ALA A 303 -17.26 7.23 10.71
CA ALA A 303 -16.14 6.37 11.04
C ALA A 303 -16.41 4.91 10.64
N ILE A 304 -17.60 4.38 10.89
CA ILE A 304 -17.96 3.00 10.50
C ILE A 304 -17.94 2.83 8.97
N ARG A 305 -18.48 3.80 8.21
CA ARG A 305 -18.40 3.77 6.73
C ARG A 305 -16.95 3.83 6.24
N ASP A 306 -16.15 4.73 6.81
CA ASP A 306 -14.73 4.86 6.47
C ASP A 306 -13.95 3.56 6.76
N VAL A 307 -14.27 2.87 7.86
CA VAL A 307 -13.68 1.56 8.22
C VAL A 307 -14.02 0.51 7.17
N ARG A 308 -15.28 0.42 6.75
CA ARG A 308 -15.71 -0.55 5.72
C ARG A 308 -15.01 -0.30 4.38
N ILE A 309 -14.93 0.95 3.93
CA ILE A 309 -14.22 1.34 2.70
C ILE A 309 -12.72 1.01 2.80
N SER A 310 -12.10 1.34 3.93
CA SER A 310 -10.68 1.06 4.19
C SER A 310 -10.36 -0.43 4.17
N ALA A 311 -11.25 -1.27 4.74
CA ALA A 311 -11.08 -2.72 4.74
C ALA A 311 -11.16 -3.31 3.32
N ALA A 312 -12.09 -2.83 2.50
CA ALA A 312 -12.25 -3.27 1.11
C ALA A 312 -11.04 -2.90 0.23
N LEU A 313 -10.57 -1.65 0.33
CA LEU A 313 -9.37 -1.17 -0.40
C LEU A 313 -8.10 -1.89 0.07
N ALA A 314 -8.00 -2.19 1.37
CA ALA A 314 -6.88 -2.95 1.91
C ALA A 314 -6.85 -4.38 1.38
N ASP A 315 -8.00 -5.07 1.31
CA ASP A 315 -8.07 -6.47 0.87
C ASP A 315 -7.61 -6.64 -0.59
N GLU A 316 -8.10 -5.80 -1.50
CA GLU A 316 -7.72 -5.86 -2.91
C GLU A 316 -6.22 -5.55 -3.12
N GLN A 317 -5.68 -4.52 -2.44
CA GLN A 317 -4.26 -4.19 -2.54
C GLN A 317 -3.37 -5.23 -1.87
N LEU A 318 -3.80 -5.83 -0.76
CA LEU A 318 -3.05 -6.86 -0.04
C LEU A 318 -3.01 -8.16 -0.85
N SER A 319 -4.12 -8.55 -1.48
CA SER A 319 -4.21 -9.73 -2.36
C SER A 319 -3.28 -9.61 -3.58
N ASN A 320 -3.33 -8.47 -4.28
CA ASN A 320 -2.49 -8.20 -5.44
C ASN A 320 -0.99 -8.12 -5.08
N THR A 321 -0.66 -7.43 -3.98
CA THR A 321 0.73 -7.33 -3.49
C THR A 321 1.24 -8.69 -2.98
N GLY A 322 0.40 -9.44 -2.27
CA GLY A 322 0.72 -10.76 -1.73
C GLY A 322 1.04 -11.79 -2.83
N THR A 323 0.26 -11.79 -3.92
CA THR A 323 0.51 -12.68 -5.07
C THR A 323 1.85 -12.35 -5.74
N ALA A 324 2.10 -11.07 -6.04
CA ALA A 324 3.36 -10.63 -6.63
C ALA A 324 4.59 -10.90 -5.73
N LEU A 325 4.43 -10.74 -4.42
CA LEU A 325 5.48 -11.03 -3.44
C LEU A 325 5.74 -12.54 -3.33
N ASN A 326 4.69 -13.38 -3.32
CA ASN A 326 4.85 -14.83 -3.26
C ASN A 326 5.63 -15.36 -4.48
N GLU A 327 5.32 -14.88 -5.69
CA GLU A 327 6.08 -15.24 -6.89
C GLU A 327 7.56 -14.80 -6.79
N ALA A 328 7.82 -13.59 -6.29
CA ALA A 328 9.18 -13.09 -6.09
C ALA A 328 9.95 -13.90 -5.02
N VAL A 329 9.31 -14.24 -3.90
CA VAL A 329 9.90 -15.03 -2.81
C VAL A 329 10.25 -16.44 -3.28
N GLN A 330 9.38 -17.09 -4.06
CA GLN A 330 9.68 -18.41 -4.63
C GLN A 330 10.91 -18.36 -5.55
N LEU A 331 10.98 -17.37 -6.45
CA LEU A 331 12.14 -17.19 -7.33
C LEU A 331 13.44 -16.93 -6.57
N VAL A 332 13.38 -16.16 -5.48
CA VAL A 332 14.54 -15.90 -4.61
C VAL A 332 14.94 -17.15 -3.84
N SER A 333 13.98 -17.86 -3.22
CA SER A 333 14.22 -19.09 -2.45
C SER A 333 14.90 -20.17 -3.30
N ASP A 334 14.38 -20.43 -4.50
CA ASP A 334 14.98 -21.39 -5.43
C ASP A 334 16.38 -20.96 -5.87
N SER A 335 16.59 -19.64 -6.11
CA SER A 335 17.89 -19.10 -6.47
C SER A 335 18.92 -19.24 -5.34
N THR A 336 18.52 -18.97 -4.10
CA THR A 336 19.39 -19.09 -2.91
C THR A 336 19.78 -20.54 -2.66
N ARG A 337 18.82 -21.46 -2.66
CA ARG A 337 19.08 -22.89 -2.43
C ARG A 337 20.10 -23.45 -3.41
N LEU A 338 19.87 -23.25 -4.72
CA LEU A 338 20.76 -23.76 -5.76
C LEU A 338 22.14 -23.10 -5.73
N SER A 339 22.22 -21.82 -5.36
CA SER A 339 23.51 -21.13 -5.25
C SER A 339 24.35 -21.65 -4.07
N ILE A 340 23.71 -21.98 -2.94
CA ILE A 340 24.40 -22.61 -1.79
C ILE A 340 24.94 -23.98 -2.19
N GLU A 341 24.15 -24.79 -2.89
CA GLU A 341 24.59 -26.10 -3.38
C GLU A 341 25.79 -25.97 -4.35
N HIS A 342 25.75 -25.02 -5.28
CA HIS A 342 26.86 -24.75 -6.19
C HIS A 342 28.13 -24.25 -5.46
N PHE A 343 27.97 -23.40 -4.45
CA PHE A 343 29.10 -22.94 -3.63
C PHE A 343 29.75 -24.13 -2.91
N GLN A 344 28.96 -24.97 -2.22
CA GLN A 344 29.45 -26.16 -1.54
C GLN A 344 30.14 -27.14 -2.49
N LEU A 345 29.62 -27.27 -3.71
CA LEU A 345 30.24 -28.07 -4.78
C LEU A 345 31.62 -27.53 -5.16
N ILE A 346 31.73 -26.23 -5.43
CA ILE A 346 32.99 -25.60 -5.86
C ILE A 346 34.02 -25.63 -4.73
N ASP A 347 33.60 -25.35 -3.49
CA ASP A 347 34.47 -25.38 -2.32
C ASP A 347 35.05 -26.78 -2.05
N ARG A 348 34.20 -27.82 -2.02
CA ARG A 348 34.64 -29.22 -1.82
C ARG A 348 35.55 -29.69 -2.95
N ALA A 349 35.22 -29.31 -4.19
CA ALA A 349 36.04 -29.63 -5.35
C ALA A 349 37.40 -28.92 -5.29
N ALA A 350 37.44 -27.63 -4.97
CA ALA A 350 38.67 -26.86 -4.83
C ALA A 350 39.56 -27.44 -3.71
N THR A 351 38.97 -27.82 -2.58
CA THR A 351 39.67 -28.51 -1.48
C THR A 351 40.26 -29.83 -1.96
N PHE A 352 39.48 -30.66 -2.64
CA PHE A 352 39.99 -31.92 -3.20
C PHE A 352 41.15 -31.72 -4.19
N LEU A 353 41.08 -30.72 -5.07
CA LEU A 353 42.18 -30.39 -5.98
C LEU A 353 43.43 -29.93 -5.21
N ARG A 354 43.25 -29.18 -4.12
CA ARG A 354 44.34 -28.72 -3.26
C ARG A 354 45.02 -29.88 -2.53
N ASP A 355 44.24 -30.76 -1.91
CA ASP A 355 44.73 -31.94 -1.18
C ASP A 355 45.54 -32.86 -2.10
N LEU A 356 45.01 -33.11 -3.31
CA LEU A 356 45.70 -33.87 -4.33
C LEU A 356 47.07 -33.24 -4.65
N ARG A 357 47.12 -31.93 -4.91
CA ARG A 357 48.38 -31.24 -5.25
C ARG A 357 49.36 -31.14 -4.08
N ALA A 358 48.86 -31.10 -2.84
CA ALA A 358 49.68 -31.12 -1.64
C ALA A 358 50.30 -32.50 -1.36
N GLY A 359 49.93 -33.54 -2.14
CA GLY A 359 50.39 -34.90 -1.89
C GLY A 359 49.84 -35.47 -0.59
N ASN A 360 48.72 -34.93 -0.10
CA ASN A 360 48.04 -35.41 1.10
C ASN A 360 46.72 -36.13 0.74
N PRO A 361 46.76 -37.29 0.07
CA PRO A 361 45.55 -38.03 -0.28
C PRO A 361 45.05 -38.88 0.89
N GLU A 362 45.25 -38.46 2.15
CA GLU A 362 44.71 -39.16 3.32
C GLU A 362 43.21 -39.44 3.02
N ASP A 363 42.88 -40.72 2.85
CA ASP A 363 41.56 -41.27 2.48
C ASP A 363 41.15 -41.40 1.00
N ILE A 364 42.06 -41.27 0.03
CA ILE A 364 41.68 -41.38 -1.41
C ILE A 364 42.58 -42.38 -2.12
N ALA A 365 42.00 -43.44 -2.70
CA ALA A 365 42.72 -44.38 -3.56
C ALA A 365 42.31 -44.17 -5.03
N PRO A 366 43.24 -44.30 -6.01
CA PRO A 366 42.88 -44.19 -7.41
C PRO A 366 41.96 -45.34 -7.83
N VAL A 367 40.84 -45.01 -8.47
CA VAL A 367 39.87 -45.95 -9.06
C VAL A 367 40.02 -45.89 -10.57
N ASN A 368 40.27 -47.02 -11.23
CA ASN A 368 40.49 -47.10 -12.70
C ASN A 368 41.56 -46.13 -13.23
N GLY A 369 42.59 -45.86 -12.43
CA GLY A 369 43.61 -44.89 -12.79
C GLY A 369 43.09 -43.44 -12.80
N ARG A 370 42.15 -43.07 -11.95
CA ARG A 370 41.85 -41.66 -11.64
C ARG A 370 41.66 -41.51 -10.14
N TRP A 371 42.06 -40.38 -9.60
CA TRP A 371 41.73 -40.05 -8.21
C TRP A 371 40.28 -39.63 -8.17
N GLU A 372 39.48 -40.31 -7.35
CA GLU A 372 38.05 -40.05 -7.24
C GLU A 372 37.65 -39.80 -5.79
N LYS A 373 36.89 -38.73 -5.56
CA LYS A 373 36.25 -38.46 -4.28
C LYS A 373 34.76 -38.38 -4.47
N ARG A 374 34.03 -39.10 -3.61
CA ARG A 374 32.57 -39.10 -3.58
C ARG A 374 32.11 -38.48 -2.26
N TRP A 375 31.24 -37.49 -2.34
CA TRP A 375 30.55 -36.93 -1.19
C TRP A 375 29.09 -37.35 -1.24
N GLU A 376 28.61 -38.02 -0.20
CA GLU A 376 27.21 -38.40 -0.05
C GLU A 376 26.63 -37.55 1.10
N PRO A 377 25.73 -36.58 0.82
CA PRO A 377 25.25 -35.65 1.86
C PRO A 377 24.41 -36.33 2.96
N SER A 378 23.80 -37.48 2.65
CA SER A 378 23.01 -38.36 3.52
C SER A 378 22.32 -39.41 2.63
N PRO A 379 21.78 -40.52 3.19
CA PRO A 379 20.99 -41.47 2.40
C PRO A 379 19.83 -40.76 1.67
N GLY A 380 19.83 -40.78 0.33
CA GLY A 380 18.77 -40.20 -0.51
C GLY A 380 19.07 -38.82 -1.10
N MET A 381 20.15 -38.13 -0.69
CA MET A 381 20.59 -36.89 -1.34
C MET A 381 21.55 -37.17 -2.51
N PRO A 382 21.58 -36.31 -3.54
CA PRO A 382 22.45 -36.52 -4.70
C PRO A 382 23.92 -36.49 -4.29
N GLY A 383 24.61 -37.63 -4.50
CA GLY A 383 26.04 -37.71 -4.27
C GLY A 383 26.81 -36.88 -5.31
N MET A 384 27.89 -36.25 -4.90
CA MET A 384 28.83 -35.56 -5.79
C MET A 384 30.00 -36.50 -6.09
N ARG A 385 30.43 -36.58 -7.35
CA ARG A 385 31.62 -37.34 -7.76
C ARG A 385 32.59 -36.41 -8.48
N CYS A 386 33.81 -36.30 -7.95
CA CYS A 386 34.91 -35.62 -8.61
C CYS A 386 35.96 -36.63 -9.05
N SER A 387 36.52 -36.46 -10.25
CA SER A 387 37.60 -37.29 -10.80
C SER A 387 38.73 -36.44 -11.38
N SER A 388 39.99 -36.84 -11.19
CA SER A 388 41.17 -36.17 -11.77
C SER A 388 41.26 -36.32 -13.30
N SER A 389 41.94 -35.36 -13.95
CA SER A 389 42.18 -35.38 -15.41
C SER A 389 43.12 -36.50 -15.87
N VAL A 390 44.05 -36.93 -15.00
CA VAL A 390 45.07 -37.95 -15.30
C VAL A 390 45.32 -38.91 -14.12
N ALA A 391 46.00 -40.02 -14.43
CA ALA A 391 46.10 -41.22 -13.62
C ALA A 391 47.31 -41.34 -12.69
N ASN A 392 48.40 -40.64 -12.99
CA ASN A 392 49.72 -41.20 -12.70
C ASN A 392 50.43 -40.60 -11.47
N THR A 393 50.41 -39.28 -11.25
CA THR A 393 50.97 -38.66 -10.04
C THR A 393 50.19 -37.41 -9.61
N PRO A 394 50.00 -37.15 -8.30
CA PRO A 394 49.21 -36.01 -7.83
C PRO A 394 49.73 -34.64 -8.35
N GLU A 395 51.05 -34.53 -8.52
CA GLU A 395 51.72 -33.34 -9.07
C GLU A 395 51.41 -33.06 -10.55
N SER A 396 50.99 -34.07 -11.31
CA SER A 396 50.66 -33.95 -12.74
C SER A 396 49.20 -33.60 -13.01
N ILE A 397 48.38 -33.45 -11.97
CA ILE A 397 46.94 -33.20 -12.09
C ILE A 397 46.74 -31.73 -12.52
N THR A 398 46.31 -31.56 -13.78
CA THR A 398 46.00 -30.26 -14.38
C THR A 398 44.59 -29.77 -14.08
N GLY A 399 43.73 -30.65 -13.55
CA GLY A 399 42.38 -30.31 -13.15
C GLY A 399 41.58 -31.51 -12.66
N ILE A 400 40.42 -31.24 -12.12
CA ILE A 400 39.42 -32.23 -11.72
C ILE A 400 38.10 -31.91 -12.40
N LYS A 401 37.28 -32.93 -12.63
CA LYS A 401 35.93 -32.81 -13.16
C LYS A 401 34.96 -33.33 -12.12
N CYS A 402 33.99 -32.52 -11.75
CA CYS A 402 33.01 -32.79 -10.72
C CYS A 402 31.60 -32.75 -11.30
N GLY A 403 30.75 -33.71 -10.94
CA GLY A 403 29.35 -33.70 -11.33
C GLY A 403 28.46 -34.29 -10.25
N TYR A 404 27.19 -33.89 -10.26
CA TYR A 404 26.16 -34.53 -9.44
C TYR A 404 25.85 -35.92 -10.01
N ALA A 405 25.99 -36.95 -9.19
CA ALA A 405 25.83 -38.35 -9.60
C ALA A 405 24.37 -38.74 -9.87
N ASN A 406 23.38 -38.03 -9.29
CA ASN A 406 21.98 -38.46 -9.27
C ASN A 406 20.92 -37.40 -9.67
N LEU A 407 21.28 -36.14 -9.95
CA LEU A 407 20.32 -35.16 -10.51
C LEU A 407 20.29 -35.28 -12.02
N GLN A 408 19.67 -36.36 -12.48
CA GLN A 408 19.36 -36.64 -13.85
C GLN A 408 18.15 -35.79 -14.28
N GLY A 409 18.41 -34.65 -14.91
CA GLY A 409 17.37 -33.99 -15.69
C GLY A 409 17.13 -34.83 -16.94
N ARG A 410 15.88 -35.23 -17.20
CA ARG A 410 15.52 -35.55 -18.58
C ARG A 410 15.49 -34.23 -19.32
N ASN A 411 16.19 -34.14 -20.44
CA ASN A 411 16.02 -33.02 -21.35
C ASN A 411 14.51 -32.92 -21.69
N PRO A 412 13.81 -31.82 -21.35
CA PRO A 412 12.37 -31.72 -21.62
C PRO A 412 12.07 -31.80 -23.13
N ASP A 413 13.03 -31.41 -23.97
CA ASP A 413 12.94 -31.49 -25.43
C ASP A 413 13.39 -32.85 -25.99
N ALA A 414 14.07 -33.67 -25.20
CA ALA A 414 14.53 -35.01 -25.57
C ALA A 414 14.45 -35.99 -24.37
N PRO A 415 13.27 -36.60 -24.09
CA PRO A 415 13.03 -37.40 -22.88
C PRO A 415 13.88 -38.66 -22.71
N THR A 416 14.61 -39.07 -23.75
CA THR A 416 15.56 -40.21 -23.75
C THR A 416 17.00 -39.78 -23.46
N GLU A 417 17.25 -38.48 -23.41
CA GLU A 417 18.56 -37.90 -23.14
C GLU A 417 18.65 -37.50 -21.67
N TRP A 418 19.67 -38.04 -21.00
CA TRP A 418 20.00 -37.70 -19.64
C TRP A 418 20.95 -36.52 -19.67
N SER A 419 20.64 -35.43 -18.97
CA SER A 419 21.56 -34.31 -18.79
C SER A 419 22.07 -34.26 -17.35
N ARG A 420 23.34 -33.91 -17.19
CA ARG A 420 23.92 -33.57 -15.89
C ARG A 420 24.73 -32.29 -15.98
N PHE A 421 24.82 -31.62 -14.84
CA PHE A 421 25.73 -30.51 -14.65
C PHE A 421 27.10 -31.03 -14.24
N ALA A 422 28.14 -30.54 -14.91
CA ALA A 422 29.53 -30.80 -14.55
C ALA A 422 30.33 -29.50 -14.46
N LEU A 423 31.27 -29.47 -13.52
CA LEU A 423 32.28 -28.43 -13.38
C LEU A 423 33.65 -29.03 -13.64
N THR A 424 34.45 -28.38 -14.47
CA THR A 424 35.88 -28.67 -14.55
C THR A 424 36.61 -27.59 -13.77
N LEU A 425 37.43 -27.99 -12.80
CA LEU A 425 38.24 -27.09 -12.00
C LEU A 425 39.71 -27.25 -12.40
N THR A 426 40.40 -26.13 -12.60
CA THR A 426 41.83 -26.09 -12.96
C THR A 426 42.58 -25.11 -12.05
N PRO A 427 43.88 -25.30 -11.80
CA PRO A 427 44.66 -24.31 -11.07
C PRO A 427 44.63 -22.94 -11.76
N GLY A 428 44.43 -21.89 -10.97
CA GLY A 428 44.57 -20.50 -11.42
C GLY A 428 46.02 -20.04 -11.48
N GLU A 429 46.25 -18.86 -12.08
CA GLU A 429 47.59 -18.24 -12.16
C GLU A 429 48.10 -17.79 -10.78
N ALA A 430 47.19 -17.37 -9.90
CA ALA A 430 47.54 -16.98 -8.53
C ALA A 430 47.63 -18.20 -7.60
N ALA A 431 48.53 -18.15 -6.61
CA ALA A 431 48.61 -19.17 -5.58
C ALA A 431 47.28 -19.26 -4.81
N GLY A 432 46.74 -20.47 -4.65
CA GLY A 432 45.44 -20.70 -3.99
C GLY A 432 44.22 -20.42 -4.86
N ALA A 433 44.39 -19.97 -6.12
CA ALA A 433 43.29 -19.81 -7.05
C ALA A 433 42.95 -21.11 -7.79
N VAL A 434 41.66 -21.32 -8.01
CA VAL A 434 41.06 -22.43 -8.76
C VAL A 434 40.06 -21.84 -9.73
N ASN A 435 40.32 -22.00 -11.02
CA ASN A 435 39.42 -21.63 -12.10
C ASN A 435 38.37 -22.72 -12.27
N TRP A 436 37.12 -22.38 -12.59
CA TRP A 436 36.11 -23.34 -12.99
C TRP A 436 35.47 -23.01 -14.34
N ASP A 437 35.04 -24.07 -15.01
CA ASP A 437 34.23 -24.04 -16.21
C ASP A 437 33.01 -24.97 -16.04
N ALA A 438 31.84 -24.47 -16.40
CA ALA A 438 30.56 -25.13 -16.35
C ALA A 438 30.22 -25.79 -17.68
N PHE A 439 29.86 -27.07 -17.59
CA PHE A 439 29.50 -27.90 -18.72
C PHE A 439 28.11 -28.48 -18.53
N MET A 440 27.36 -28.53 -19.62
CA MET A 440 26.23 -29.43 -19.73
C MET A 440 26.72 -30.68 -20.43
N GLU A 441 26.49 -31.81 -19.78
CA GLU A 441 26.80 -33.10 -20.36
C GLU A 441 25.49 -33.80 -20.62
N SER A 442 25.28 -34.18 -21.86
CA SER A 442 24.14 -34.98 -22.24
C SER A 442 24.60 -36.39 -22.63
N SER A 443 23.77 -37.38 -22.31
CA SER A 443 24.06 -38.77 -22.60
C SER A 443 22.77 -39.53 -22.90
N VAL A 444 22.79 -40.27 -24.00
CA VAL A 444 21.74 -41.24 -24.33
C VAL A 444 21.94 -42.59 -23.64
N SER A 445 23.17 -42.88 -23.18
CA SER A 445 23.56 -44.16 -22.57
C SER A 445 23.68 -44.11 -21.05
N GLY A 446 23.59 -42.90 -20.46
CA GLY A 446 23.93 -42.66 -19.05
C GLY A 446 25.43 -42.58 -18.77
N GLN A 447 26.29 -42.74 -19.79
CA GLN A 447 27.72 -42.49 -19.72
C GLN A 447 28.07 -41.13 -20.32
N TYR A 448 28.73 -40.27 -19.55
CA TYR A 448 28.90 -38.84 -19.82
C TYR A 448 30.34 -38.47 -20.21
N ASP A 449 31.04 -39.33 -20.95
CA ASP A 449 32.50 -39.19 -21.07
C ASP A 449 33.01 -38.25 -22.19
N ASP A 450 32.28 -37.98 -23.29
CA ASP A 450 32.95 -37.39 -24.48
C ASP A 450 32.32 -36.18 -25.20
N THR A 451 31.08 -35.77 -24.90
CA THR A 451 30.47 -34.58 -25.55
C THR A 451 29.96 -33.58 -24.52
N ALA A 452 30.89 -32.78 -23.98
CA ALA A 452 30.56 -31.68 -23.09
C ALA A 452 30.42 -30.38 -23.90
N THR A 453 29.24 -29.77 -23.87
CA THR A 453 29.06 -28.41 -24.40
C THR A 453 29.29 -27.44 -23.26
N LYS A 454 30.27 -26.54 -23.43
CA LYS A 454 30.48 -25.45 -22.48
C LYS A 454 29.23 -24.58 -22.46
N LEU A 455 28.71 -24.32 -21.26
CA LEU A 455 27.46 -23.60 -21.09
C LEU A 455 27.62 -22.10 -21.36
N PHE A 456 28.79 -21.55 -21.04
CA PHE A 456 29.04 -20.12 -21.15
C PHE A 456 30.25 -19.83 -22.04
N GLY A 457 29.97 -19.32 -23.25
CA GLY A 457 31.00 -18.79 -24.15
C GLY A 457 32.22 -19.70 -24.36
N SER A 458 33.36 -19.10 -24.68
CA SER A 458 34.65 -19.78 -24.81
C SER A 458 35.66 -19.40 -23.72
N THR A 459 35.35 -18.38 -22.91
CA THR A 459 36.18 -17.85 -21.83
C THR A 459 35.91 -18.56 -20.52
N GLN A 460 36.88 -18.57 -19.60
CA GLN A 460 36.72 -19.10 -18.23
C GLN A 460 35.43 -18.62 -17.54
N ASP A 461 34.71 -19.51 -16.88
CA ASP A 461 33.39 -19.19 -16.29
C ASP A 461 33.51 -18.56 -14.90
N GLY A 462 34.52 -18.94 -14.11
CA GLY A 462 34.82 -18.25 -12.87
C GLY A 462 36.10 -18.67 -12.15
N VAL A 463 36.37 -18.01 -11.03
CA VAL A 463 37.55 -18.18 -10.19
C VAL A 463 37.20 -18.21 -8.71
N PHE A 464 37.73 -19.19 -7.99
CA PHE A 464 37.68 -19.33 -6.55
C PHE A 464 39.08 -19.12 -6.00
N THR A 465 39.28 -18.20 -5.07
CA THR A 465 40.60 -17.91 -4.48
C THR A 465 40.50 -18.04 -2.98
N VAL A 466 41.43 -18.76 -2.38
CA VAL A 466 41.60 -18.79 -0.92
C VAL A 466 43.02 -18.38 -0.59
N THR A 467 43.15 -17.33 0.22
CA THR A 467 44.40 -16.85 0.77
C THR A 467 44.34 -17.00 2.28
N GLU A 468 45.19 -17.87 2.81
CA GLU A 468 45.30 -18.14 4.25
C GLU A 468 46.62 -17.57 4.78
N THR A 469 46.56 -16.95 5.96
CA THR A 469 47.71 -16.62 6.82
C THR A 469 47.49 -17.26 8.19
N ASP A 470 48.47 -17.17 9.09
CA ASP A 470 48.38 -17.77 10.44
C ASP A 470 47.15 -17.35 11.26
N THR A 471 46.51 -16.22 10.92
CA THR A 471 45.36 -15.68 11.65
C THR A 471 44.22 -15.19 10.77
N SER A 472 44.37 -15.22 9.43
CA SER A 472 43.38 -14.64 8.52
C SER A 472 43.11 -15.55 7.33
N VAL A 473 41.84 -15.64 6.96
CA VAL A 473 41.38 -16.37 5.78
C VAL A 473 40.60 -15.39 4.90
N VAL A 474 41.04 -15.23 3.66
CA VAL A 474 40.31 -14.49 2.62
C VAL A 474 39.89 -15.49 1.56
N ALA A 475 38.59 -15.73 1.44
CA ALA A 475 38.01 -16.57 0.42
C ALA A 475 37.16 -15.72 -0.53
N SER A 476 37.40 -15.82 -1.83
CA SER A 476 36.60 -15.14 -2.85
C SER A 476 36.15 -16.11 -3.94
N MET A 477 34.93 -15.91 -4.45
CA MET A 477 34.33 -16.69 -5.51
C MET A 477 33.68 -15.73 -6.50
N LYS A 478 34.12 -15.75 -7.76
CA LYS A 478 33.57 -14.89 -8.81
C LYS A 478 33.38 -15.63 -10.12
N GLY A 479 32.17 -15.66 -10.65
CA GLY A 479 31.90 -16.20 -11.98
C GLY A 479 30.46 -16.61 -12.24
N ASP A 480 30.22 -17.14 -13.43
CA ASP A 480 28.92 -17.64 -13.86
C ASP A 480 28.79 -19.14 -13.52
N VAL A 481 27.62 -19.52 -12.99
CA VAL A 481 27.18 -20.91 -12.80
C VAL A 481 25.79 -21.07 -13.42
N PRO A 482 25.45 -22.23 -14.01
CA PRO A 482 24.15 -22.41 -14.65
C PRO A 482 23.03 -22.60 -13.64
N PHE A 483 21.84 -22.13 -14.01
CA PHE A 483 20.62 -22.38 -13.27
C PHE A 483 19.77 -23.40 -14.04
N GLY A 484 19.96 -24.68 -13.72
CA GLY A 484 19.31 -25.78 -14.41
C GLY A 484 19.94 -26.10 -15.77
N PHE A 485 19.17 -26.76 -16.64
CA PHE A 485 19.65 -27.34 -17.90
C PHE A 485 19.40 -26.45 -19.14
N GLY A 486 18.92 -25.22 -18.98
CA GLY A 486 18.70 -24.31 -20.11
C GLY A 486 19.88 -23.35 -20.28
N GLY A 487 20.50 -23.30 -21.47
CA GLY A 487 21.73 -22.53 -21.72
C GLY A 487 21.65 -21.00 -21.56
N GLU A 488 20.45 -20.43 -21.39
CA GLU A 488 20.26 -18.99 -21.17
C GLU A 488 20.09 -18.59 -19.68
N ASP A 489 19.86 -19.55 -18.78
CA ASP A 489 19.58 -19.30 -17.36
C ASP A 489 20.88 -19.38 -16.56
N LYS A 490 21.44 -18.23 -16.18
CA LYS A 490 22.73 -18.13 -15.51
C LYS A 490 22.66 -17.38 -14.19
N HIS A 491 23.45 -17.85 -13.22
CA HIS A 491 23.75 -17.20 -11.95
C HIS A 491 25.15 -16.63 -12.00
N ASN A 492 25.30 -15.32 -11.92
CA ASN A 492 26.57 -14.68 -11.64
C ASN A 492 26.75 -14.61 -10.12
N ILE A 493 27.78 -15.27 -9.60
CA ILE A 493 28.17 -15.23 -8.19
C ILE A 493 29.40 -14.33 -8.07
N ASP A 494 29.39 -13.40 -7.11
CA ASP A 494 30.55 -12.60 -6.72
C ASP A 494 30.53 -12.46 -5.20
N ALA A 495 31.30 -13.29 -4.50
CA ALA A 495 31.34 -13.37 -3.04
C ALA A 495 32.78 -13.23 -2.54
N THR A 496 32.96 -12.52 -1.44
CA THR A 496 34.22 -12.35 -0.72
C THR A 496 33.97 -12.42 0.78
N LEU A 497 34.62 -13.36 1.45
CA LEU A 497 34.66 -13.53 2.90
C LEU A 497 36.07 -13.16 3.38
N ASN A 498 36.15 -12.25 4.35
CA ASN A 498 37.40 -11.95 5.07
C ASN A 498 37.19 -12.32 6.52
N ALA A 499 37.83 -13.37 7.02
CA ALA A 499 37.69 -13.84 8.40
C ALA A 499 39.03 -13.85 9.12
N THR A 500 39.01 -13.56 10.41
CA THR A 500 40.10 -13.83 11.35
C THR A 500 39.75 -15.07 12.15
N GLU A 501 40.66 -16.02 12.22
CA GLU A 501 40.48 -17.29 12.91
C GLU A 501 41.41 -17.37 14.13
N THR A 502 40.92 -17.96 15.21
CA THR A 502 41.67 -18.28 16.41
C THR A 502 41.36 -19.71 16.81
N LEU A 503 42.41 -20.48 17.13
CA LEU A 503 42.28 -21.83 17.64
C LEU A 503 42.37 -21.82 19.17
N ASP A 504 41.45 -22.49 19.84
CA ASP A 504 41.56 -22.74 21.28
C ASP A 504 42.60 -23.85 21.58
N ALA A 505 42.89 -24.08 22.86
CA ALA A 505 43.87 -25.09 23.28
C ALA A 505 43.45 -26.54 22.94
N ALA A 506 42.18 -26.77 22.60
CA ALA A 506 41.65 -28.04 22.14
C ALA A 506 41.59 -28.12 20.60
N GLY A 507 42.08 -27.10 19.89
CA GLY A 507 42.09 -27.02 18.43
C GLY A 507 40.76 -26.59 17.83
N ASN A 508 39.78 -26.14 18.62
CA ASN A 508 38.51 -25.66 18.08
C ASN A 508 38.70 -24.26 17.49
N ALA A 509 38.21 -24.06 16.27
CA ALA A 509 38.24 -22.76 15.62
C ALA A 509 37.13 -21.83 16.13
N SER A 510 37.46 -20.56 16.30
CA SER A 510 36.49 -19.49 16.44
C SER A 510 37.00 -18.24 15.75
N GLY A 511 36.09 -17.48 15.16
CA GLY A 511 36.49 -16.35 14.34
C GLY A 511 35.37 -15.37 14.08
N SER A 512 35.76 -14.24 13.51
CA SER A 512 34.84 -13.22 13.02
C SER A 512 35.37 -12.61 11.74
N GLY A 513 34.47 -12.10 10.90
CA GLY A 513 34.80 -11.64 9.58
C GLY A 513 33.73 -10.77 8.94
N THR A 514 34.04 -10.28 7.74
CA THR A 514 33.12 -9.53 6.89
C THR A 514 32.75 -10.35 5.65
N LEU A 515 31.50 -10.23 5.22
CA LEU A 515 30.99 -10.86 4.01
C LEU A 515 30.47 -9.79 3.06
N VAL A 516 30.91 -9.81 1.81
CA VAL A 516 30.29 -9.07 0.71
C VAL A 516 29.99 -10.09 -0.37
N ALA A 517 28.74 -10.18 -0.80
CA ALA A 517 28.35 -11.15 -1.80
C ALA A 517 27.27 -10.61 -2.72
N SER A 518 27.22 -11.09 -3.95
CA SER A 518 26.10 -10.90 -4.83
C SER A 518 25.85 -12.15 -5.66
N ILE A 519 24.57 -12.44 -5.88
CA ILE A 519 24.10 -13.51 -6.74
C ILE A 519 23.12 -12.85 -7.69
N THR A 520 23.41 -12.88 -8.99
CA THR A 520 22.56 -12.31 -10.03
C THR A 520 22.09 -13.39 -10.97
N ARG A 521 20.78 -13.63 -11.02
CA ARG A 521 20.15 -14.50 -12.00
C ARG A 521 19.57 -13.69 -13.15
N SER A 522 19.87 -14.08 -14.39
CA SER A 522 19.26 -13.47 -15.57
C SER A 522 18.55 -14.53 -16.41
N LYS A 523 17.26 -14.34 -16.71
CA LYS A 523 16.47 -15.23 -17.57
C LYS A 523 15.49 -14.43 -18.43
N GLY A 524 15.54 -14.61 -19.75
CA GLY A 524 14.58 -13.98 -20.68
C GLY A 524 14.52 -12.45 -20.55
N GLY A 525 15.67 -11.79 -20.34
CA GLY A 525 15.76 -10.34 -20.13
C GLY A 525 15.34 -9.84 -18.75
N LYS A 526 14.90 -10.72 -17.85
CA LYS A 526 14.61 -10.39 -16.44
C LYS A 526 15.82 -10.71 -15.58
N THR A 527 16.11 -9.83 -14.62
CA THR A 527 17.22 -9.98 -13.68
C THR A 527 16.69 -9.99 -12.25
N ALA A 528 17.06 -11.02 -11.49
CA ALA A 528 16.91 -11.07 -10.04
C ALA A 528 18.31 -11.02 -9.42
N LYS A 529 18.48 -10.23 -8.35
CA LYS A 529 19.77 -10.04 -7.69
C LYS A 529 19.59 -10.14 -6.19
N ILE A 530 20.49 -10.83 -5.49
CA ILE A 530 20.61 -10.84 -4.03
C ILE A 530 22.01 -10.34 -3.71
N GLU A 531 22.12 -9.43 -2.76
CA GLU A 531 23.37 -8.79 -2.35
C GLU A 531 23.50 -8.85 -0.83
N VAL A 532 24.66 -9.29 -0.36
CA VAL A 532 25.18 -9.04 0.99
C VAL A 532 26.11 -7.85 0.89
N LEU A 533 25.69 -6.72 1.45
CA LEU A 533 26.33 -5.42 1.28
C LEU A 533 27.50 -5.23 2.26
N GLU A 534 28.32 -4.23 1.99
CA GLU A 534 29.43 -3.83 2.84
C GLU A 534 28.99 -3.49 4.27
N GLY A 535 29.78 -3.94 5.24
CA GLY A 535 29.49 -3.83 6.67
C GLY A 535 28.68 -5.00 7.22
N SER A 536 28.44 -6.04 6.42
CA SER A 536 27.94 -7.32 6.93
C SER A 536 29.06 -8.06 7.68
N THR A 537 28.73 -8.62 8.83
CA THR A 537 29.65 -9.31 9.74
C THR A 537 29.13 -10.70 10.05
N LEU A 538 30.06 -11.65 10.14
CA LEU A 538 29.80 -13.02 10.56
C LEU A 538 30.80 -13.40 11.65
N SER A 539 30.39 -14.27 12.54
CA SER A 539 31.19 -14.88 13.57
C SER A 539 30.81 -16.35 13.65
N PHE A 540 31.78 -17.20 13.96
CA PHE A 540 31.58 -18.64 14.02
C PHE A 540 32.30 -19.24 15.21
N ARG A 541 31.78 -20.36 15.70
CA ARG A 541 32.39 -21.16 16.77
C ARG A 541 32.23 -22.63 16.44
N ASP A 542 33.33 -23.30 16.20
CA ASP A 542 33.37 -24.68 15.70
C ASP A 542 32.75 -25.67 16.69
N ARG A 543 33.00 -25.46 18.00
CA ARG A 543 32.44 -26.28 19.09
C ARG A 543 30.92 -26.44 19.03
N ASP A 544 30.23 -25.39 18.61
CA ASP A 544 28.77 -25.32 18.67
C ASP A 544 28.13 -25.42 17.26
N GLU A 545 28.94 -25.47 16.20
CA GLU A 545 28.51 -25.34 14.78
C GLU A 545 27.62 -24.10 14.53
N VAL A 546 27.79 -23.03 15.32
CA VAL A 546 26.95 -21.83 15.27
C VAL A 546 27.62 -20.73 14.47
N VAL A 547 26.84 -20.10 13.59
CA VAL A 547 27.17 -18.84 12.91
C VAL A 547 26.23 -17.74 13.40
N PHE A 548 26.79 -16.61 13.81
CA PHE A 548 26.06 -15.43 14.29
C PHE A 548 26.67 -14.14 13.73
N GLY A 549 25.98 -13.00 13.81
CA GLY A 549 26.44 -11.75 13.22
C GLY A 549 25.31 -10.88 12.67
N ALA A 550 25.65 -9.92 11.82
CA ALA A 550 24.70 -8.99 11.23
C ALA A 550 24.96 -8.85 9.73
N LEU A 551 23.99 -9.22 8.90
CA LEU A 551 24.07 -9.13 7.44
C LEU A 551 23.24 -7.96 6.93
N LYS A 552 23.82 -7.10 6.09
CA LYS A 552 23.09 -6.11 5.31
C LYS A 552 22.70 -6.75 3.99
N LEU A 553 21.40 -6.88 3.74
CA LEU A 553 20.87 -7.60 2.59
C LEU A 553 20.18 -6.64 1.63
N LYS A 554 20.29 -6.91 0.34
CA LYS A 554 19.47 -6.29 -0.70
C LYS A 554 19.10 -7.32 -1.75
N ALA A 555 17.81 -7.60 -1.90
CA ALA A 555 17.28 -8.40 -2.99
C ALA A 555 16.55 -7.47 -3.98
N SER A 556 16.67 -7.69 -5.29
CA SER A 556 15.96 -6.91 -6.31
C SER A 556 15.50 -7.77 -7.48
N THR A 557 14.31 -7.48 -8.00
CA THR A 557 13.76 -8.11 -9.20
C THR A 557 12.96 -7.08 -10.01
N GLY A 558 13.42 -6.80 -11.23
CA GLY A 558 12.84 -5.73 -12.05
C GLY A 558 12.85 -4.38 -11.34
N VAL A 559 11.66 -3.81 -11.08
CA VAL A 559 11.50 -2.52 -10.38
C VAL A 559 11.44 -2.65 -8.86
N TYR A 560 11.40 -3.87 -8.31
CA TYR A 560 11.25 -4.09 -6.88
C TYR A 560 12.60 -4.34 -6.20
N ALA A 561 12.78 -3.79 -5.00
CA ALA A 561 13.95 -4.09 -4.17
C ALA A 561 13.58 -4.20 -2.69
N LEU A 562 14.02 -5.26 -2.02
CA LEU A 562 13.97 -5.42 -0.57
C LEU A 562 15.37 -5.17 -0.02
N ALA A 563 15.56 -4.15 0.81
CA ALA A 563 16.84 -3.87 1.46
C ALA A 563 16.68 -3.83 2.98
N GLY A 564 17.61 -4.42 3.74
CA GLY A 564 17.47 -4.50 5.18
C GLY A 564 18.70 -5.04 5.91
N ASN A 565 18.55 -5.25 7.22
CA ASN A 565 19.53 -5.86 8.10
C ASN A 565 18.94 -7.17 8.64
N LEU A 566 19.73 -8.24 8.63
CA LEU A 566 19.44 -9.53 9.25
C LEU A 566 20.41 -9.72 10.41
N SER A 567 19.88 -9.82 11.63
CA SER A 567 20.61 -10.18 12.84
C SER A 567 20.51 -11.69 13.06
N LEU A 568 21.67 -12.34 13.11
CA LEU A 568 21.86 -13.73 13.48
C LEU A 568 22.34 -13.73 14.93
N GLY A 569 21.45 -13.98 15.89
CA GLY A 569 21.80 -13.95 17.31
C GLY A 569 22.76 -15.09 17.70
N ASP A 570 23.58 -14.85 18.73
CA ASP A 570 24.42 -15.89 19.33
C ASP A 570 23.56 -16.80 20.22
N SER A 571 23.30 -18.03 19.75
CA SER A 571 22.49 -19.02 20.47
C SER A 571 23.11 -19.47 21.80
N ALA A 572 24.37 -19.13 22.08
CA ALA A 572 24.99 -19.36 23.38
C ALA A 572 24.71 -18.22 24.40
N VAL A 573 24.20 -17.07 23.97
CA VAL A 573 23.99 -15.87 24.81
C VAL A 573 22.49 -15.60 24.95
N LEU A 574 21.96 -15.71 26.18
CA LEU A 574 20.55 -15.38 26.49
C LEU A 574 20.43 -13.98 27.15
N PRO A 575 19.42 -13.16 26.77
CA PRO A 575 18.47 -13.43 25.69
C PRO A 575 19.12 -13.31 24.32
N THR A 576 18.79 -14.23 23.40
CA THR A 576 19.30 -14.22 22.03
C THR A 576 18.30 -13.51 21.13
N VAL A 577 18.72 -12.51 20.37
CA VAL A 577 17.84 -11.79 19.43
C VAL A 577 18.22 -12.12 17.99
N PHE A 578 17.28 -12.71 17.26
CA PHE A 578 17.30 -12.86 15.81
C PHE A 578 16.33 -11.87 15.22
N GLY A 579 16.60 -11.35 14.03
CA GLY A 579 15.60 -10.47 13.43
C GLY A 579 15.98 -9.97 12.06
N PHE A 580 14.99 -9.55 11.31
CA PHE A 580 15.16 -8.83 10.06
C PHE A 580 14.52 -7.46 10.19
N SER A 581 15.10 -6.43 9.61
CA SER A 581 14.45 -5.12 9.46
C SER A 581 14.79 -4.56 8.08
N GLY A 582 13.81 -4.24 7.26
CA GLY A 582 14.06 -3.76 5.91
C GLY A 582 12.89 -3.02 5.28
N THR A 583 13.13 -2.52 4.08
CA THR A 583 12.18 -1.78 3.24
C THR A 583 12.06 -2.48 1.90
N LEU A 584 10.82 -2.74 1.48
CA LEU A 584 10.47 -3.07 0.11
C LEU A 584 10.19 -1.76 -0.64
N SER A 585 10.86 -1.55 -1.77
CA SER A 585 10.67 -0.42 -2.66
C SER A 585 10.23 -0.86 -4.05
N LYS A 586 9.55 0.04 -4.77
CA LYS A 586 9.22 -0.05 -6.20
C LYS A 586 9.76 1.20 -6.89
N GLY A 587 10.82 1.05 -7.69
CA GLY A 587 11.62 2.19 -8.15
C GLY A 587 12.24 2.92 -6.96
N ASP A 588 12.10 4.24 -6.92
CA ASP A 588 12.62 5.09 -5.84
C ASP A 588 11.66 5.21 -4.63
N GLY A 589 10.45 4.66 -4.71
CA GLY A 589 9.43 4.76 -3.66
C GLY A 589 9.42 3.54 -2.72
N VAL A 590 9.39 3.76 -1.41
CA VAL A 590 9.15 2.70 -0.42
C VAL A 590 7.67 2.31 -0.44
N VAL A 591 7.39 1.03 -0.66
CA VAL A 591 6.02 0.48 -0.66
C VAL A 591 5.72 -0.27 0.63
N ALA A 592 6.73 -0.84 1.29
CA ALA A 592 6.56 -1.44 2.60
C ALA A 592 7.84 -1.37 3.45
N GLU A 593 7.69 -1.37 4.76
CA GLU A 593 8.71 -1.62 5.76
C GLU A 593 8.33 -2.94 6.46
N VAL A 594 9.29 -3.82 6.69
CA VAL A 594 9.08 -5.11 7.34
C VAL A 594 10.13 -5.26 8.42
N SER A 595 9.70 -5.65 9.61
CA SER A 595 10.59 -6.04 10.70
C SER A 595 10.12 -7.31 11.38
N THR A 596 11.02 -8.24 11.61
CA THR A 596 10.82 -9.43 12.42
C THR A 596 11.84 -9.41 13.54
N GLU A 597 11.43 -9.79 14.74
CA GLU A 597 12.33 -9.96 15.86
C GLU A 597 11.91 -11.18 16.67
N VAL A 598 12.81 -12.13 16.82
CA VAL A 598 12.65 -13.32 17.64
C VAL A 598 13.65 -13.20 18.78
N THR A 599 13.14 -13.06 20.00
CA THR A 599 13.95 -13.03 21.22
C THR A 599 13.76 -14.32 21.99
N ARG A 600 14.81 -15.13 22.07
CA ARG A 600 14.84 -16.31 22.94
C ARG A 600 15.27 -15.89 24.34
N LYS A 601 14.39 -16.00 25.34
CA LYS A 601 14.64 -15.58 26.72
C LYS A 601 15.22 -16.72 27.58
N ALA A 602 14.71 -17.94 27.43
CA ALA A 602 15.15 -19.11 28.19
C ALA A 602 14.93 -20.42 27.41
N ILE A 603 15.66 -21.47 27.81
CA ILE A 603 15.44 -22.84 27.33
C ILE A 603 14.75 -23.61 28.45
N ASP A 604 13.52 -24.07 28.23
CA ASP A 604 12.88 -25.04 29.12
C ASP A 604 13.48 -26.42 28.86
N GLN A 605 14.53 -26.74 29.62
CA GLN A 605 15.23 -28.02 29.50
C GLN A 605 14.34 -29.23 29.84
N ALA A 606 13.23 -29.05 30.57
CA ALA A 606 12.35 -30.15 30.96
C ALA A 606 11.48 -30.63 29.79
N ASN A 607 11.04 -29.69 28.94
CA ASN A 607 10.15 -29.98 27.81
C ASN A 607 10.82 -29.83 26.44
N GLY A 608 12.06 -29.34 26.38
CA GLY A 608 12.77 -29.07 25.14
C GLY A 608 12.16 -27.91 24.34
N LEU A 609 11.48 -26.98 25.00
CA LEU A 609 10.81 -25.85 24.39
C LEU A 609 11.50 -24.54 24.76
N ASP A 610 11.61 -23.63 23.81
CA ASP A 610 12.16 -22.29 24.06
C ASP A 610 11.07 -21.35 24.60
N ALA A 611 11.38 -20.64 25.68
CA ALA A 611 10.59 -19.50 26.15
C ALA A 611 11.15 -18.21 25.54
N GLY A 612 10.28 -17.32 25.08
CA GLY A 612 10.72 -16.17 24.30
C GLY A 612 9.57 -15.39 23.66
N THR A 613 9.93 -14.34 22.94
CA THR A 613 9.00 -13.53 22.16
C THR A 613 9.29 -13.67 20.67
N VAL A 614 8.25 -13.82 19.86
CA VAL A 614 8.31 -13.61 18.41
C VAL A 614 7.51 -12.36 18.11
N SER A 615 8.08 -11.40 17.41
CA SER A 615 7.35 -10.25 16.90
C SER A 615 7.55 -10.12 15.39
N LEU A 616 6.46 -9.84 14.70
CA LEU A 616 6.42 -9.54 13.29
C LEU A 616 5.70 -8.21 13.16
N ALA A 617 6.35 -7.21 12.59
CA ALA A 617 5.71 -5.98 12.20
C ALA A 617 5.92 -5.70 10.72
N ALA A 618 4.87 -5.23 10.06
CA ALA A 618 4.91 -4.80 8.68
C ALA A 618 4.17 -3.47 8.57
N LYS A 619 4.68 -2.56 7.75
CA LYS A 619 4.06 -1.28 7.44
C LYS A 619 4.02 -1.11 5.93
N VAL A 620 2.85 -1.18 5.33
CA VAL A 620 2.65 -0.96 3.89
C VAL A 620 2.18 0.47 3.68
N VAL A 621 2.74 1.17 2.71
CA VAL A 621 2.30 2.51 2.30
C VAL A 621 1.80 2.44 0.87
N SER A 622 0.51 2.71 0.67
CA SER A 622 -0.09 2.75 -0.66
C SER A 622 0.35 4.01 -1.44
N ALA A 623 0.18 3.98 -2.76
CA ALA A 623 0.43 5.15 -3.61
C ALA A 623 -0.40 6.39 -3.22
N ASN A 624 -1.55 6.17 -2.57
CA ASN A 624 -2.45 7.22 -2.11
C ASN A 624 -2.11 7.71 -0.68
N GLY A 625 -0.99 7.27 -0.10
CA GLY A 625 -0.54 7.67 1.24
C GLY A 625 -1.25 6.93 2.39
N VAL A 626 -2.03 5.89 2.09
CA VAL A 626 -2.60 5.00 3.11
C VAL A 626 -1.47 4.20 3.74
N THR A 627 -1.38 4.20 5.07
CA THR A 627 -0.40 3.39 5.80
C THR A 627 -1.09 2.29 6.58
N ILE A 628 -0.80 1.02 6.26
CA ILE A 628 -1.28 -0.15 7.00
C ILE A 628 -0.12 -0.68 7.83
N LYS A 629 -0.23 -0.68 9.16
CA LYS A 629 0.73 -1.30 10.08
C LYS A 629 0.11 -2.56 10.66
N LEU A 630 0.72 -3.71 10.41
CA LEU A 630 0.43 -4.95 11.10
C LEU A 630 1.53 -5.18 12.14
N ALA A 631 1.17 -5.57 13.35
CA ALA A 631 2.08 -6.06 14.37
C ALA A 631 1.47 -7.33 14.97
N LEU A 632 2.22 -8.43 14.95
CA LEU A 632 1.93 -9.68 15.62
C LEU A 632 3.03 -9.87 16.66
N GLY A 633 2.66 -10.09 17.90
CA GLY A 633 3.56 -10.50 18.97
C GLY A 633 3.09 -11.84 19.53
N LEU A 634 3.99 -12.76 19.77
CA LEU A 634 3.77 -13.97 20.53
C LEU A 634 4.74 -13.91 21.70
N ASP A 635 4.26 -13.92 22.93
CA ASP A 635 5.09 -14.05 24.13
C ASP A 635 4.74 -15.39 24.79
N ARG A 636 5.76 -16.21 24.98
CA ARG A 636 5.67 -17.44 25.74
C ARG A 636 6.40 -17.22 27.06
N ALA A 637 5.63 -17.00 28.12
CA ALA A 637 6.17 -16.86 29.47
C ALA A 637 6.58 -18.22 30.06
N THR A 638 5.75 -19.24 29.85
CA THR A 638 5.90 -20.62 30.34
C THR A 638 5.37 -21.61 29.28
N ALA A 639 5.86 -22.85 29.28
CA ALA A 639 5.39 -23.87 28.33
C ALA A 639 3.90 -24.14 28.54
N GLY A 640 3.07 -23.79 27.56
CA GLY A 640 1.62 -23.97 27.59
C GLY A 640 0.81 -22.71 27.91
N ASP A 641 1.46 -21.56 28.19
CA ASP A 641 0.81 -20.26 28.32
C ASP A 641 1.29 -19.36 27.16
N ASP A 642 0.56 -19.38 26.05
CA ASP A 642 0.90 -18.62 24.84
C ASP A 642 0.00 -17.40 24.70
N THR A 643 0.58 -16.20 24.84
CA THR A 643 -0.12 -14.94 24.59
C THR A 643 0.24 -14.41 23.20
N VAL A 644 -0.73 -14.34 22.30
CA VAL A 644 -0.61 -13.74 20.97
C VAL A 644 -1.27 -12.37 20.97
N THR A 645 -0.50 -11.31 20.75
CA THR A 645 -1.00 -9.96 20.51
C THR A 645 -1.05 -9.68 19.01
N MET A 646 -2.14 -9.11 18.54
CA MET A 646 -2.32 -8.66 17.16
C MET A 646 -2.73 -7.20 17.18
N SER A 647 -2.06 -6.36 16.39
CA SER A 647 -2.51 -4.99 16.13
C SER A 647 -2.47 -4.71 14.63
N LEU A 648 -3.60 -4.25 14.09
CA LEU A 648 -3.69 -3.75 12.73
C LEU A 648 -4.07 -2.28 12.81
N THR A 649 -3.25 -1.40 12.26
CA THR A 649 -3.51 0.04 12.19
C THR A 649 -3.61 0.46 10.74
N HIS A 650 -4.72 1.07 10.33
CA HIS A 650 -4.91 1.68 9.02
C HIS A 650 -4.98 3.20 9.15
N GLU A 651 -4.06 3.93 8.52
CA GLU A 651 -3.94 5.38 8.59
C GLU A 651 -4.17 6.00 7.20
N LEU A 652 -5.06 6.99 7.10
CA LEU A 652 -5.27 7.84 5.92
C LEU A 652 -5.31 9.31 6.36
N GLY A 653 -4.19 10.02 6.19
CA GLY A 653 -4.04 11.39 6.69
C GLY A 653 -4.13 11.45 8.23
N ALA A 654 -5.08 12.22 8.77
CA ALA A 654 -5.35 12.29 10.21
C ALA A 654 -6.27 11.15 10.72
N ARG A 655 -6.86 10.37 9.81
CA ARG A 655 -7.75 9.26 10.17
C ARG A 655 -6.90 8.05 10.50
N LYS A 656 -7.06 7.51 11.71
CA LYS A 656 -6.40 6.29 12.16
C LYS A 656 -7.49 5.33 12.58
N LEU A 657 -7.47 4.13 12.01
CA LEU A 657 -8.18 2.95 12.48
C LEU A 657 -7.15 2.06 13.19
N THR A 658 -7.40 1.61 14.41
CA THR A 658 -6.54 0.62 15.07
C THR A 658 -7.41 -0.49 15.61
N LEU A 659 -7.18 -1.71 15.14
CA LEU A 659 -7.65 -2.99 15.67
C LEU A 659 -6.57 -3.55 16.58
N GLN A 660 -6.95 -4.00 17.77
CA GLN A 660 -6.07 -4.73 18.68
C GLN A 660 -6.80 -5.94 19.22
N ALA A 661 -6.14 -7.09 19.27
CA ALA A 661 -6.63 -8.31 19.89
C ALA A 661 -5.50 -8.97 20.67
N THR A 662 -5.84 -9.62 21.78
CA THR A 662 -4.93 -10.53 22.47
C THR A 662 -5.59 -11.90 22.45
N LEU A 663 -4.84 -12.95 22.19
CA LEU A 663 -5.28 -14.33 22.32
C LEU A 663 -4.45 -14.99 23.41
N ASP A 664 -5.11 -15.58 24.39
CA ASP A 664 -4.46 -16.44 25.39
C ASP A 664 -4.87 -17.87 25.08
N ASP A 665 -3.88 -18.75 24.84
CA ASP A 665 -4.05 -20.16 24.47
C ASP A 665 -4.96 -20.39 23.25
N GLY A 666 -4.97 -19.43 22.32
CA GLY A 666 -5.74 -19.48 21.08
C GLY A 666 -7.18 -18.97 21.20
N GLU A 667 -7.61 -18.54 22.39
CA GLU A 667 -8.91 -17.88 22.61
C GLU A 667 -8.72 -16.36 22.72
N VAL A 668 -9.63 -15.57 22.15
CA VAL A 668 -9.56 -14.10 22.21
C VAL A 668 -9.75 -13.64 23.67
N SER A 669 -8.69 -13.11 24.25
CA SER A 669 -8.62 -12.56 25.60
C SER A 669 -8.77 -11.04 25.53
N GLY A 670 -9.93 -10.55 25.93
CA GLY A 670 -10.22 -9.11 26.05
C GLY A 670 -10.86 -8.45 24.82
N PRO A 671 -11.14 -7.14 24.89
CA PRO A 671 -11.92 -6.45 23.88
C PRO A 671 -11.11 -6.08 22.63
N VAL A 672 -11.64 -6.41 21.44
CA VAL A 672 -11.22 -5.86 20.17
C VAL A 672 -11.62 -4.40 20.09
N THR A 673 -10.64 -3.50 20.10
CA THR A 673 -10.91 -2.06 20.02
C THR A 673 -10.60 -1.56 18.62
N LEU A 674 -11.53 -0.80 18.03
CA LEU A 674 -11.41 0.01 16.81
C LEU A 674 -11.39 1.48 17.23
N THR A 675 -10.27 2.20 17.08
CA THR A 675 -10.27 3.67 17.29
C THR A 675 -10.24 4.36 15.95
N GLY A 676 -11.17 5.27 15.67
CA GLY A 676 -11.30 6.09 14.45
C GLY A 676 -10.92 7.56 14.65
N PRO A 677 -11.12 8.43 13.62
CA PRO A 677 -10.99 9.88 13.76
C PRO A 677 -11.94 10.46 14.83
N ASP A 678 -11.64 11.68 15.30
CA ASP A 678 -12.45 12.41 16.30
C ASP A 678 -12.59 11.71 17.67
N ASN A 679 -11.63 10.86 18.02
CA ASN A 679 -11.62 10.04 19.24
C ASN A 679 -12.82 9.08 19.34
N ILE A 680 -13.40 8.67 18.22
CA ILE A 680 -14.40 7.60 18.21
C ILE A 680 -13.68 6.29 18.52
N SER A 681 -14.16 5.50 19.48
CA SER A 681 -13.68 4.15 19.75
C SER A 681 -14.85 3.17 19.84
N VAL A 682 -14.73 2.04 19.17
CA VAL A 682 -15.63 0.90 19.29
C VAL A 682 -14.86 -0.20 20.01
N SER A 683 -15.39 -0.76 21.07
CA SER A 683 -14.81 -1.91 21.76
C SER A 683 -15.79 -3.06 21.69
N LEU A 684 -15.33 -4.21 21.20
CA LEU A 684 -16.09 -5.44 21.00
C LEU A 684 -15.48 -6.54 21.87
N SER A 685 -16.28 -7.36 22.52
CA SER A 685 -15.82 -8.55 23.25
C SER A 685 -16.87 -9.64 23.11
N GLU A 686 -16.43 -10.90 23.13
CA GLU A 686 -17.35 -12.03 23.20
C GLU A 686 -17.75 -12.26 24.66
N ASN A 687 -19.05 -12.42 24.92
CA ASN A 687 -19.52 -12.78 26.26
C ASN A 687 -19.48 -14.31 26.47
N ALA A 688 -19.82 -14.77 27.67
CA ALA A 688 -19.80 -16.20 28.03
C ALA A 688 -20.71 -17.10 27.18
N ASN A 689 -21.64 -16.52 26.41
CA ASN A 689 -22.55 -17.25 25.52
C ASN A 689 -22.09 -17.25 24.06
N GLY A 690 -20.89 -16.72 23.76
CA GLY A 690 -20.39 -16.59 22.40
C GLY A 690 -21.01 -15.43 21.61
N VAL A 691 -21.66 -14.48 22.30
CA VAL A 691 -22.32 -13.33 21.65
C VAL A 691 -21.39 -12.12 21.71
N LEU A 692 -21.18 -11.50 20.55
CA LEU A 692 -20.46 -10.23 20.43
C LEU A 692 -21.22 -9.12 21.18
N ILE A 693 -20.55 -8.45 22.11
CA ILE A 693 -21.08 -7.29 22.82
C ILE A 693 -20.07 -6.15 22.76
N GLY A 694 -20.52 -4.91 22.85
CA GLY A 694 -19.60 -3.79 22.77
C GLY A 694 -20.16 -2.42 23.10
N SER A 695 -19.28 -1.42 23.04
CA SER A 695 -19.62 -0.01 23.25
C SER A 695 -18.97 0.87 22.19
N ILE A 696 -19.68 1.92 21.78
CA ILE A 696 -19.19 2.98 20.90
C ILE A 696 -19.04 4.25 21.75
N LYS A 697 -17.86 4.86 21.75
CA LYS A 697 -17.54 6.06 22.54
C LYS A 697 -16.95 7.17 21.66
N GLN A 698 -17.23 8.43 21.99
CA GLN A 698 -16.50 9.60 21.52
C GLN A 698 -15.72 10.20 22.70
N GLY A 699 -14.38 10.07 22.66
CA GLY A 699 -13.56 10.34 23.83
C GLY A 699 -13.93 9.41 24.99
N THR A 700 -14.45 9.97 26.09
CA THR A 700 -14.91 9.20 27.26
C THR A 700 -16.43 8.95 27.26
N VAL A 701 -17.18 9.56 26.34
CA VAL A 701 -18.65 9.52 26.32
C VAL A 701 -19.13 8.36 25.47
N GLU A 702 -19.93 7.47 26.03
CA GLU A 702 -20.57 6.39 25.27
C GLU A 702 -21.77 6.91 24.48
N VAL A 703 -21.74 6.71 23.16
CA VAL A 703 -22.74 7.18 22.19
C VAL A 703 -23.57 6.03 21.59
N GLY A 704 -23.15 4.78 21.79
CA GLY A 704 -23.88 3.60 21.34
C GLY A 704 -23.39 2.30 22.00
N THR A 705 -24.15 1.24 21.79
CA THR A 705 -23.87 -0.12 22.27
C THR A 705 -23.99 -1.12 21.13
N ILE A 706 -23.29 -2.24 21.26
CA ILE A 706 -23.29 -3.32 20.27
C ILE A 706 -23.77 -4.59 20.95
N ASN A 707 -24.68 -5.30 20.30
CA ASN A 707 -25.20 -6.59 20.75
C ASN A 707 -25.45 -7.48 19.54
N ASP A 708 -24.63 -8.51 19.41
CA ASP A 708 -24.56 -9.43 18.28
C ASP A 708 -24.38 -8.68 16.96
N SER A 709 -25.39 -8.72 16.09
CA SER A 709 -25.45 -8.11 14.76
C SER A 709 -26.05 -6.70 14.76
N LEU A 710 -26.37 -6.13 15.93
CA LEU A 710 -27.05 -4.85 16.06
C LEU A 710 -26.21 -3.81 16.79
N ILE A 711 -26.18 -2.59 16.24
CA ILE A 711 -25.71 -1.38 16.90
C ILE A 711 -26.94 -0.59 17.34
N SER A 712 -27.05 -0.30 18.64
CA SER A 712 -28.06 0.60 19.18
C SER A 712 -27.41 1.92 19.59
N PHE A 713 -27.77 3.00 18.92
CA PHE A 713 -27.33 4.35 19.24
C PHE A 713 -28.21 4.98 20.32
N LYS A 714 -27.65 5.93 21.08
CA LYS A 714 -28.39 6.61 22.17
C LYS A 714 -29.47 7.58 21.69
N ASP A 715 -29.56 7.84 20.40
CA ASP A 715 -30.70 8.53 19.78
C ASP A 715 -31.93 7.62 19.63
N GLY A 716 -31.82 6.32 19.92
CA GLY A 716 -32.90 5.34 19.77
C GLY A 716 -32.87 4.62 18.42
N THR A 717 -31.99 5.01 17.50
CA THR A 717 -31.81 4.32 16.22
C THR A 717 -31.04 3.02 16.42
N THR A 718 -31.40 2.00 15.64
CA THR A 718 -30.69 0.72 15.61
C THR A 718 -30.29 0.42 14.18
N GLU A 719 -29.02 0.08 13.98
CA GLU A 719 -28.45 -0.28 12.68
C GLU A 719 -27.89 -1.70 12.74
N SER A 720 -28.00 -2.42 11.63
CA SER A 720 -27.31 -3.71 11.47
C SER A 720 -25.81 -3.46 11.28
N LEU A 721 -24.98 -4.32 11.88
CA LEU A 721 -23.53 -4.31 11.65
C LEU A 721 -23.15 -4.63 10.21
N GLY A 722 -24.06 -5.25 9.45
CA GLY A 722 -23.82 -5.68 8.06
C GLY A 722 -22.90 -6.89 8.02
#